data_AF-A0A1F5AVV3-F1
#
_entry.id   AF-A0A1F5AVV3-F1
#
_cell.length_a   1.000
_cell.length_b   1.000
_cell.length_c   1.000
_cell.angle_alpha   90.00
_cell.angle_beta   90.00
_cell.angle_gamma   90.00
#
_symmetry.space_group_name_H-M   'P 1'
#
loop_
_entity.id
_entity.type
_entity.pdbx_description
1 polymer ?
#
loop_
_entity_poly.entity_id
_entity_poly.type
_entity_poly.pdbx_seq_one_letter_code
_entity_poly.pdbx_strand_id
1 'polypeptide(L)'
;MIGLCLALPVGTLDGATRSVPRDYATIKSAVLAAAPQDTVEVDDGYYFEDTIILDRPLLLKARNPFRAIICGTGEGLKPEAILIIRSSVTIEGFILRNGINGILQRDSPDVDWTARNIGIFNMERAAISINDPMNNIGRGRVENLIVDSCGQGIEANDAYGFEVANGFIARCRTAFWAYNHLYFRLRNVVVWDCPTAFSESQVPVSPPRTNAITRGPQVVVLDDLPGGDDLTLESLRASPRLFGAPQFSGRDVPPETISRGVFLLVAGSILLKRGECGRAERFFEAALETGRAAGSQDLNWRADLGLAVCLEKQGRLLAALGRYQQSLDIFEALRARVMLQHSNPGFFEDKLTVYLSLIRLLRELNQENPSGGYLGHIFSVMERSKARGFIDSLEEAELGLSAMATADLQEEEARLSKVIAKLQVQLHYPYLSDGKRIELEVRLHETENAYTDLLIRIRRKVLGAVPPPFLEPLDYPEIRRRLLDGETALVEYMLGPDYSVALLATAGSLTVGFLPGQQELRRLTQNYLRYLTMSGAGEFRALKGGERLNDLLLGPFGGELQKGIRKIVVVPDGELIDLPFETLVDKDGRYLVEKYELSYVHSASALVMLQERARKRTGDDLLAVGVSQPPRPGSSVFQFSPQFSNLRNVSSEVKAAERAFVGGGKRILMDSRAEEGALKRLNWRDYRIIHFAVHGIFDADHWTRSSLLLWQNGPSDEDGYLQVRDIFPLNLASDLVVLSACQTAKAGLHAGEGMTGLSNIFLFAGSRSVLVSQWNINDRSTAVFMRHFYDSLADGRAIGAAVRQAKMRMIGSRYRHPFYWAAFSLIGCSSGGYSISNPREAEASSRSLSSRAITVQR
;
A
#
# COMPACT_ATOMS: atom_id res chain seq x y z
N MET A 1 -21.02 -43.23 35.61
CA MET A 1 -20.84 -44.40 34.73
C MET A 1 -19.98 -43.99 33.56
N ILE A 2 -18.98 -44.83 33.29
CA ILE A 2 -17.97 -44.69 32.24
C ILE A 2 -18.66 -44.56 30.87
N GLY A 3 -18.34 -43.53 30.11
CA GLY A 3 -18.75 -43.36 28.72
C GLY A 3 -17.56 -42.85 27.92
N LEU A 4 -16.92 -43.77 27.19
CA LEU A 4 -15.88 -43.48 26.20
C LEU A 4 -16.36 -42.37 25.25
N CYS A 5 -15.72 -41.21 25.27
CA CYS A 5 -15.70 -40.33 24.11
C CYS A 5 -14.77 -40.96 23.08
N LEU A 6 -15.36 -41.74 22.17
CA LEU A 6 -14.75 -42.13 20.91
C LEU A 6 -14.18 -40.87 20.22
N ALA A 7 -12.90 -40.92 19.88
CA ALA A 7 -12.34 -40.05 18.86
C ALA A 7 -13.18 -40.25 17.59
N LEU A 8 -13.98 -39.25 17.21
CA LEU A 8 -14.57 -39.24 15.89
C LEU A 8 -13.40 -39.13 14.89
N PRO A 9 -13.29 -40.07 13.94
CA PRO A 9 -12.30 -39.96 12.89
C PRO A 9 -12.52 -38.64 12.16
N VAL A 10 -11.44 -37.93 11.85
CA VAL A 10 -11.42 -36.93 10.78
C VAL A 10 -11.92 -37.67 9.54
N GLY A 11 -13.19 -37.47 9.19
CA GLY A 11 -13.76 -38.09 8.00
C GLY A 11 -12.88 -37.69 6.83
N THR A 12 -12.38 -38.67 6.09
CA THR A 12 -11.82 -38.44 4.77
C THR A 12 -12.90 -37.74 3.97
N LEU A 13 -12.70 -36.45 3.75
CA LEU A 13 -13.54 -35.63 2.93
C LEU A 13 -13.41 -36.17 1.49
N ASP A 14 -14.46 -36.85 1.00
CA ASP A 14 -14.53 -37.38 -0.38
C ASP A 14 -14.70 -36.27 -1.44
N GLY A 15 -14.53 -34.99 -1.06
CA GLY A 15 -14.65 -33.84 -1.94
C GLY A 15 -13.41 -33.60 -2.80
N ALA A 16 -13.57 -32.76 -3.82
CA ALA A 16 -12.49 -32.41 -4.73
C ALA A 16 -11.43 -31.53 -4.03
N THR A 17 -10.17 -31.66 -4.47
CA THR A 17 -9.11 -30.74 -4.06
C THR A 17 -9.04 -29.57 -5.02
N ARG A 18 -9.09 -28.35 -4.48
CA ARG A 18 -8.95 -27.08 -5.20
C ARG A 18 -7.65 -26.44 -4.78
N SER A 19 -6.72 -26.35 -5.71
CA SER A 19 -5.36 -25.89 -5.40
C SER A 19 -5.24 -24.39 -5.62
N VAL A 20 -4.67 -23.67 -4.65
CA VAL A 20 -4.35 -22.25 -4.76
C VAL A 20 -2.83 -22.10 -4.73
N PRO A 21 -2.18 -21.47 -5.72
CA PRO A 21 -2.82 -20.73 -6.79
C PRO A 21 -2.94 -21.57 -8.09
N ARG A 22 -2.76 -22.90 -8.08
CA ARG A 22 -2.71 -23.68 -9.34
C ARG A 22 -4.03 -23.68 -10.12
N ASP A 23 -5.15 -23.92 -9.45
CA ASP A 23 -6.48 -24.03 -10.06
C ASP A 23 -7.27 -22.72 -9.91
N TYR A 24 -6.99 -21.96 -8.86
CA TYR A 24 -7.64 -20.69 -8.53
C TYR A 24 -6.60 -19.59 -8.31
N ALA A 25 -6.93 -18.34 -8.63
CA ALA A 25 -6.03 -17.21 -8.43
C ALA A 25 -5.86 -16.84 -6.94
N THR A 26 -6.93 -17.00 -6.16
CA THR A 26 -7.07 -16.52 -4.78
C THR A 26 -7.68 -17.59 -3.89
N ILE A 27 -7.49 -17.47 -2.58
CA ILE A 27 -8.11 -18.37 -1.60
C ILE A 27 -9.63 -18.15 -1.62
N LYS A 28 -10.06 -16.89 -1.74
CA LYS A 28 -11.47 -16.50 -1.79
C LYS A 28 -12.20 -17.15 -2.97
N SER A 29 -11.63 -17.11 -4.17
CA SER A 29 -12.25 -17.75 -5.35
C SER A 29 -12.33 -19.27 -5.21
N ALA A 30 -11.30 -19.92 -4.63
CA ALA A 30 -11.32 -21.36 -4.37
C ALA A 30 -12.40 -21.76 -3.36
N VAL A 31 -12.55 -21.00 -2.27
CA VAL A 31 -13.58 -21.20 -1.25
C VAL A 31 -14.98 -20.97 -1.84
N LEU A 32 -15.16 -19.91 -2.63
CA LEU A 32 -16.45 -19.63 -3.29
C LEU A 32 -16.86 -20.73 -4.27
N ALA A 33 -15.89 -21.34 -4.96
CA ALA A 33 -16.15 -22.44 -5.89
C ALA A 33 -16.30 -23.81 -5.20
N ALA A 34 -15.87 -23.93 -3.94
CA ALA A 34 -15.90 -25.17 -3.17
C ALA A 34 -17.32 -25.71 -2.98
N ALA A 35 -17.51 -27.00 -3.25
CA ALA A 35 -18.68 -27.74 -2.80
C ALA A 35 -18.51 -28.15 -1.33
N PRO A 36 -19.59 -28.46 -0.61
CA PRO A 36 -19.48 -29.02 0.73
C PRO A 36 -18.56 -30.27 0.74
N GLN A 37 -17.69 -30.34 1.74
CA GLN A 37 -16.65 -31.35 1.92
C GLN A 37 -15.47 -31.27 0.94
N ASP A 38 -15.35 -30.22 0.11
CA ASP A 38 -14.13 -30.03 -0.68
C ASP A 38 -12.92 -29.66 0.21
N THR A 39 -11.72 -29.87 -0.34
CA THR A 39 -10.46 -29.38 0.23
C THR A 39 -9.96 -28.20 -0.59
N VAL A 40 -9.75 -27.06 0.05
CA VAL A 40 -8.98 -25.93 -0.51
C VAL A 40 -7.55 -26.06 -0.01
N GLU A 41 -6.62 -26.44 -0.89
CA GLU A 41 -5.20 -26.61 -0.59
C GLU A 41 -4.40 -25.40 -1.09
N VAL A 42 -3.69 -24.71 -0.20
CA VAL A 42 -2.99 -23.45 -0.47
C VAL A 42 -1.47 -23.66 -0.45
N ASP A 43 -0.78 -23.33 -1.55
CA ASP A 43 0.67 -23.42 -1.69
C ASP A 43 1.41 -22.40 -0.79
N ASP A 44 2.73 -22.50 -0.74
CA ASP A 44 3.54 -21.59 0.06
C ASP A 44 3.57 -20.19 -0.57
N GLY A 45 3.42 -19.16 0.26
CA GLY A 45 3.44 -17.79 -0.22
C GLY A 45 2.75 -16.81 0.73
N TYR A 46 2.71 -15.56 0.28
CA TYR A 46 1.90 -14.51 0.91
C TYR A 46 0.65 -14.29 0.07
N TYR A 47 -0.48 -14.27 0.74
CA TYR A 47 -1.82 -14.07 0.19
C TYR A 47 -2.42 -12.83 0.85
N PHE A 48 -3.03 -11.98 0.04
CA PHE A 48 -3.64 -10.73 0.47
C PHE A 48 -5.12 -10.85 0.13
N GLU A 49 -5.96 -10.87 1.15
CA GLU A 49 -7.37 -11.17 1.00
C GLU A 49 -8.10 -10.35 2.07
N ASP A 50 -9.14 -9.59 1.68
CA ASP A 50 -9.90 -8.77 2.63
C ASP A 50 -10.58 -9.63 3.70
N THR A 51 -11.55 -10.45 3.28
CA THR A 51 -12.22 -11.45 4.10
C THR A 51 -12.48 -12.70 3.29
N ILE A 52 -12.11 -13.84 3.86
CA ILE A 52 -12.48 -15.17 3.39
C ILE A 52 -13.65 -15.65 4.26
N ILE A 53 -14.84 -15.72 3.68
CA ILE A 53 -16.04 -16.22 4.35
C ILE A 53 -16.14 -17.73 4.14
N LEU A 54 -16.14 -18.48 5.23
CA LEU A 54 -16.26 -19.93 5.27
C LEU A 54 -17.71 -20.33 5.61
N ASP A 55 -18.57 -20.33 4.61
CA ASP A 55 -20.04 -20.47 4.72
C ASP A 55 -20.58 -21.88 4.43
N ARG A 56 -19.71 -22.84 4.15
CA ARG A 56 -20.05 -24.25 3.90
C ARG A 56 -19.01 -25.19 4.50
N PRO A 57 -19.35 -26.46 4.74
CA PRO A 57 -18.39 -27.42 5.28
C PRO A 57 -17.24 -27.64 4.30
N LEU A 58 -16.00 -27.45 4.73
CA LEU A 58 -14.81 -27.67 3.91
C LEU A 58 -13.55 -27.81 4.78
N LEU A 59 -12.48 -28.32 4.16
CA LEU A 59 -11.12 -28.26 4.71
C LEU A 59 -10.34 -27.17 3.99
N LEU A 60 -9.94 -26.12 4.72
CA LEU A 60 -8.99 -25.12 4.24
C LEU A 60 -7.62 -25.48 4.83
N LYS A 61 -6.65 -25.86 3.99
CA LYS A 61 -5.32 -26.27 4.47
C LYS A 61 -4.18 -25.66 3.66
N ALA A 62 -3.09 -25.32 4.34
CA ALA A 62 -1.82 -25.04 3.68
C ALA A 62 -1.17 -26.37 3.23
N ARG A 63 -0.51 -26.37 2.06
CA ARG A 63 0.28 -27.51 1.57
C ARG A 63 1.38 -27.86 2.56
N ASN A 64 2.09 -26.83 3.04
CA ASN A 64 3.07 -26.96 4.11
C ASN A 64 2.67 -26.02 5.26
N PRO A 65 2.49 -26.54 6.48
CA PRO A 65 2.09 -25.72 7.62
C PRO A 65 3.05 -24.55 7.88
N PHE A 66 2.47 -23.40 8.25
CA PHE A 66 3.13 -22.12 8.52
C PHE A 66 3.91 -21.51 7.33
N ARG A 67 3.70 -22.00 6.10
CA ARG A 67 4.32 -21.45 4.88
C ARG A 67 3.34 -20.73 3.95
N ALA A 68 2.04 -20.82 4.23
CA ALA A 68 1.01 -19.96 3.65
C ALA A 68 0.66 -18.84 4.65
N ILE A 69 0.98 -17.60 4.30
CA ILE A 69 0.73 -16.41 5.10
C ILE A 69 -0.43 -15.64 4.48
N ILE A 70 -1.49 -15.39 5.25
CA ILE A 70 -2.62 -14.54 4.85
C ILE A 70 -2.51 -13.21 5.60
N CYS A 71 -2.31 -12.13 4.85
CA CYS A 71 -2.23 -10.77 5.38
C CYS A 71 -3.57 -10.05 5.21
N GLY A 72 -4.04 -9.41 6.27
CA GLY A 72 -5.16 -8.47 6.19
C GLY A 72 -4.77 -7.18 5.46
N THR A 73 -5.79 -6.45 4.99
CA THR A 73 -5.63 -5.31 4.08
C THR A 73 -5.53 -3.93 4.76
N GLY A 74 -5.55 -3.83 6.09
CA GLY A 74 -5.36 -2.53 6.78
C GLY A 74 -6.52 -1.53 6.57
N GLU A 75 -6.35 -0.24 6.90
CA GLU A 75 -7.43 0.78 7.06
C GLU A 75 -8.35 1.06 5.84
N GLY A 76 -9.64 1.33 6.12
CA GLY A 76 -10.69 1.72 5.16
C GLY A 76 -11.79 0.67 5.02
N LEU A 77 -13.07 1.01 5.34
CA LEU A 77 -14.25 0.10 5.39
C LEU A 77 -13.88 -1.37 5.72
N LYS A 78 -13.15 -1.54 6.84
CA LYS A 78 -12.33 -2.72 7.08
C LYS A 78 -13.14 -4.02 7.09
N PRO A 79 -12.63 -5.11 6.48
CA PRO A 79 -13.11 -6.45 6.76
C PRO A 79 -13.01 -6.76 8.27
N GLU A 80 -14.08 -7.28 8.86
CA GLU A 80 -14.11 -7.56 10.31
C GLU A 80 -13.08 -8.61 10.75
N ALA A 81 -12.66 -9.49 9.85
CA ALA A 81 -11.66 -10.51 10.09
C ALA A 81 -11.03 -11.01 8.78
N ILE A 82 -9.86 -11.64 8.87
CA ILE A 82 -9.25 -12.37 7.75
C ILE A 82 -10.12 -13.60 7.41
N LEU A 83 -10.49 -14.40 8.41
CA LEU A 83 -11.39 -15.54 8.25
C LEU A 83 -12.69 -15.32 9.02
N ILE A 84 -13.83 -15.40 8.33
CA ILE A 84 -15.16 -15.43 8.97
C ILE A 84 -15.75 -16.82 8.90
N ILE A 85 -16.04 -17.43 10.05
CA ILE A 85 -16.60 -18.77 10.15
C ILE A 85 -18.13 -18.70 10.19
N ARG A 86 -18.76 -19.33 9.19
CA ARG A 86 -20.21 -19.48 9.08
C ARG A 86 -20.70 -20.92 8.92
N SER A 87 -19.80 -21.90 8.92
CA SER A 87 -20.12 -23.32 8.79
C SER A 87 -19.11 -24.21 9.53
N SER A 88 -19.39 -25.50 9.60
CA SER A 88 -18.48 -26.49 10.20
C SER A 88 -17.26 -26.72 9.32
N VAL A 89 -16.15 -26.08 9.65
CA VAL A 89 -14.91 -26.11 8.85
C VAL A 89 -13.71 -26.59 9.64
N THR A 90 -12.70 -27.07 8.91
CA THR A 90 -11.37 -27.37 9.45
C THR A 90 -10.36 -26.45 8.78
N ILE A 91 -9.53 -25.78 9.58
CA ILE A 91 -8.47 -24.88 9.10
C ILE A 91 -7.10 -25.39 9.55
N GLU A 92 -6.17 -25.62 8.62
CA GLU A 92 -4.87 -26.20 8.97
C GLU A 92 -3.67 -25.44 8.38
N GLY A 93 -2.73 -25.04 9.23
CA GLY A 93 -1.37 -24.71 8.79
C GLY A 93 -1.13 -23.27 8.29
N PHE A 94 -1.96 -22.30 8.65
CA PHE A 94 -1.81 -20.91 8.18
C PHE A 94 -1.14 -19.99 9.20
N ILE A 95 -0.46 -18.97 8.69
CA ILE A 95 -0.11 -17.77 9.45
C ILE A 95 -1.06 -16.64 9.03
N LEU A 96 -1.76 -16.02 9.98
CA LEU A 96 -2.66 -14.87 9.77
C LEU A 96 -2.00 -13.61 10.36
N ARG A 97 -1.90 -12.51 9.60
CA ARG A 97 -1.19 -11.30 10.05
C ARG A 97 -1.88 -9.99 9.68
N ASN A 98 -1.65 -8.95 10.48
CA ASN A 98 -1.92 -7.55 10.15
C ASN A 98 -3.40 -7.30 9.74
N GLY A 99 -4.34 -7.68 10.60
CA GLY A 99 -5.79 -7.51 10.38
C GLY A 99 -6.51 -6.97 11.62
N ILE A 100 -7.83 -6.74 11.53
CA ILE A 100 -8.63 -6.44 12.74
C ILE A 100 -8.71 -7.67 13.63
N ASN A 101 -9.28 -8.75 13.09
CA ASN A 101 -9.37 -10.05 13.73
C ASN A 101 -8.74 -11.12 12.84
N GLY A 102 -8.10 -12.13 13.45
CA GLY A 102 -7.59 -13.28 12.71
C GLY A 102 -8.74 -14.18 12.25
N ILE A 103 -9.41 -14.82 13.22
CA ILE A 103 -10.57 -15.68 12.98
C ILE A 103 -11.76 -15.11 13.76
N LEU A 104 -12.87 -14.87 13.08
CA LEU A 104 -14.12 -14.41 13.68
C LEU A 104 -15.24 -15.40 13.37
N GLN A 105 -15.92 -15.90 14.38
CA GLN A 105 -17.19 -16.60 14.18
C GLN A 105 -18.36 -15.63 14.34
N ARG A 106 -19.17 -15.47 13.29
CA ARG A 106 -20.31 -14.55 13.26
C ARG A 106 -21.37 -14.99 12.24
N ASP A 107 -22.63 -14.66 12.50
CA ASP A 107 -23.78 -14.92 11.62
C ASP A 107 -24.00 -16.40 11.28
N SER A 108 -23.69 -17.30 12.23
CA SER A 108 -23.87 -18.74 12.06
C SER A 108 -24.24 -19.44 13.36
N PRO A 109 -25.51 -19.85 13.51
CA PRO A 109 -25.94 -20.65 14.66
C PRO A 109 -25.47 -22.10 14.54
N ASP A 110 -24.98 -22.65 15.65
CA ASP A 110 -24.75 -24.09 15.87
C ASP A 110 -23.69 -24.77 14.98
N VAL A 111 -22.55 -24.12 14.77
CA VAL A 111 -21.41 -24.72 14.04
C VAL A 111 -20.25 -25.07 14.97
N ASP A 112 -19.72 -26.27 14.77
CA ASP A 112 -18.49 -26.76 15.38
C ASP A 112 -17.38 -26.65 14.34
N TRP A 113 -16.32 -25.89 14.64
CA TRP A 113 -15.17 -25.73 13.76
C TRP A 113 -13.87 -26.06 14.50
N THR A 114 -12.88 -26.49 13.72
CA THR A 114 -11.57 -26.83 14.25
C THR A 114 -10.48 -26.10 13.51
N ALA A 115 -9.40 -25.76 14.21
CA ALA A 115 -8.20 -25.24 13.60
C ALA A 115 -6.95 -25.86 14.21
N ARG A 116 -5.92 -26.10 13.41
CA ARG A 116 -4.64 -26.61 13.91
C ARG A 116 -3.44 -25.98 13.22
N ASN A 117 -2.33 -25.91 13.94
CA ASN A 117 -1.07 -25.36 13.43
C ASN A 117 -1.26 -23.94 12.88
N ILE A 118 -1.83 -23.05 13.71
CA ILE A 118 -2.18 -21.68 13.32
C ILE A 118 -1.27 -20.69 14.04
N GLY A 119 -0.69 -19.78 13.29
CA GLY A 119 -0.02 -18.59 13.83
C GLY A 119 -0.87 -17.35 13.59
N ILE A 120 -1.08 -16.50 14.58
CA ILE A 120 -1.85 -15.24 14.43
C ILE A 120 -1.04 -14.09 15.03
N PHE A 121 -0.71 -13.08 14.22
CA PHE A 121 0.19 -12.00 14.60
C PHE A 121 -0.41 -10.62 14.32
N ASN A 122 -0.12 -9.65 15.17
CA ASN A 122 -0.41 -8.23 14.92
C ASN A 122 -1.89 -7.94 14.59
N MET A 123 -2.83 -8.49 15.38
CA MET A 123 -4.26 -8.17 15.21
C MET A 123 -4.64 -6.95 16.04
N GLU A 124 -5.32 -5.98 15.44
CA GLU A 124 -5.74 -4.75 16.12
C GLU A 124 -6.72 -5.05 17.27
N ARG A 125 -7.68 -5.96 17.04
CA ARG A 125 -8.71 -6.34 18.00
C ARG A 125 -8.44 -7.69 18.66
N ALA A 126 -8.62 -8.81 17.97
CA ALA A 126 -8.49 -10.14 18.57
C ALA A 126 -7.85 -11.17 17.62
N ALA A 127 -7.07 -12.11 18.15
CA ALA A 127 -6.54 -13.19 17.34
C ALA A 127 -7.66 -14.15 16.90
N ILE A 128 -8.49 -14.58 17.86
CA ILE A 128 -9.72 -15.34 17.60
C ILE A 128 -10.85 -14.73 18.41
N SER A 129 -12.00 -14.51 17.78
CA SER A 129 -13.20 -14.01 18.44
C SER A 129 -14.41 -14.85 18.08
N ILE A 130 -15.13 -15.32 19.09
CA ILE A 130 -16.52 -15.78 18.97
C ILE A 130 -17.35 -14.72 19.70
N ASN A 131 -18.12 -13.93 18.96
CA ASN A 131 -18.93 -12.86 19.54
C ASN A 131 -20.17 -12.61 18.67
N ASP A 132 -21.28 -13.25 19.03
CA ASP A 132 -22.56 -13.11 18.33
C ASP A 132 -23.66 -12.57 19.29
N PRO A 133 -24.12 -11.32 19.10
CA PRO A 133 -25.07 -10.66 20.00
C PRO A 133 -26.51 -11.23 19.91
N MET A 134 -26.81 -12.11 18.96
CA MET A 134 -28.15 -12.63 18.70
C MET A 134 -28.43 -13.99 19.37
N ASN A 135 -27.70 -14.34 20.44
CA ASN A 135 -27.85 -15.61 21.16
C ASN A 135 -27.46 -16.85 20.31
N ASN A 136 -26.65 -16.67 19.26
CA ASN A 136 -26.16 -17.76 18.41
C ASN A 136 -24.91 -18.42 19.01
N ILE A 137 -24.79 -19.73 18.84
CA ILE A 137 -24.03 -20.54 19.80
C ILE A 137 -23.01 -21.44 19.09
N GLY A 138 -21.76 -20.97 19.01
CA GLY A 138 -20.66 -21.65 18.32
C GLY A 138 -19.72 -22.47 19.21
N ARG A 139 -19.04 -23.49 18.64
CA ARG A 139 -17.91 -24.17 19.29
C ARG A 139 -16.65 -24.15 18.45
N GLY A 140 -15.56 -23.67 19.02
CA GLY A 140 -14.23 -23.71 18.42
C GLY A 140 -13.29 -24.65 19.17
N ARG A 141 -12.53 -25.47 18.45
CA ARG A 141 -11.37 -26.20 18.99
C ARG A 141 -10.11 -25.82 18.22
N VAL A 142 -9.09 -25.39 18.93
CA VAL A 142 -7.81 -25.00 18.32
C VAL A 142 -6.65 -25.76 18.96
N GLU A 143 -5.80 -26.35 18.12
CA GLU A 143 -4.59 -27.09 18.55
C GLU A 143 -3.32 -26.49 17.93
N ASN A 144 -2.21 -26.45 18.68
CA ASN A 144 -0.93 -25.90 18.21
C ASN A 144 -1.07 -24.45 17.73
N LEU A 145 -1.56 -23.59 18.62
CA LEU A 145 -1.85 -22.18 18.36
C LEU A 145 -0.67 -21.30 18.83
N ILE A 146 -0.23 -20.38 17.97
CA ILE A 146 0.72 -19.33 18.35
C ILE A 146 0.05 -17.98 18.11
N VAL A 147 -0.05 -17.16 19.15
CA VAL A 147 -0.58 -15.80 19.08
C VAL A 147 0.45 -14.82 19.62
N ASP A 148 0.68 -13.73 18.89
CA ASP A 148 1.62 -12.71 19.34
C ASP A 148 1.24 -11.30 18.88
N SER A 149 1.39 -10.33 19.79
CA SER A 149 1.18 -8.90 19.53
C SER A 149 -0.25 -8.53 19.07
N CYS A 150 -1.27 -9.17 19.63
CA CYS A 150 -2.68 -8.90 19.32
C CYS A 150 -3.37 -8.04 20.41
N GLY A 151 -4.42 -7.30 20.05
CA GLY A 151 -5.25 -6.58 21.03
C GLY A 151 -5.76 -7.51 22.14
N GLN A 152 -6.39 -8.61 21.75
CA GLN A 152 -6.78 -9.74 22.58
C GLN A 152 -6.27 -11.04 21.94
N GLY A 153 -5.92 -12.04 22.75
CA GLY A 153 -5.57 -13.37 22.25
C GLY A 153 -6.82 -14.10 21.76
N ILE A 154 -7.63 -14.57 22.70
CA ILE A 154 -8.91 -15.22 22.39
C ILE A 154 -10.04 -14.51 23.16
N GLU A 155 -11.07 -14.12 22.41
CA GLU A 155 -12.32 -13.55 22.89
C GLU A 155 -13.44 -14.59 22.71
N ALA A 156 -14.08 -14.99 23.81
CA ALA A 156 -15.29 -15.83 23.77
C ALA A 156 -16.44 -15.11 24.47
N ASN A 157 -17.33 -14.52 23.68
CA ASN A 157 -18.58 -13.93 24.12
C ASN A 157 -19.77 -14.73 23.59
N ASP A 158 -20.77 -14.98 24.42
CA ASP A 158 -22.05 -15.59 24.02
C ASP A 158 -21.93 -17.01 23.39
N ALA A 159 -20.77 -17.68 23.54
CA ALA A 159 -20.41 -18.94 22.87
C ALA A 159 -20.92 -20.23 23.56
N TYR A 160 -20.99 -21.37 22.85
CA TYR A 160 -21.18 -22.66 23.54
C TYR A 160 -19.87 -23.06 24.21
N GLY A 161 -18.78 -23.04 23.46
CA GLY A 161 -17.60 -23.80 23.83
C GLY A 161 -16.35 -23.31 23.14
N PHE A 162 -15.27 -23.14 23.88
CA PHE A 162 -13.95 -22.98 23.28
C PHE A 162 -12.93 -23.91 23.93
N GLU A 163 -12.16 -24.64 23.11
CA GLU A 163 -11.07 -25.49 23.58
C GLU A 163 -9.76 -25.09 22.91
N VAL A 164 -8.72 -24.89 23.72
CA VAL A 164 -7.36 -24.65 23.24
C VAL A 164 -6.44 -25.72 23.80
N ALA A 165 -5.69 -26.37 22.91
CA ALA A 165 -4.63 -27.29 23.27
C ALA A 165 -3.29 -26.85 22.66
N ASN A 166 -2.19 -26.95 23.43
CA ASN A 166 -0.83 -26.65 22.98
C ASN A 166 -0.73 -25.21 22.43
N GLY A 167 -1.15 -24.23 23.24
CA GLY A 167 -1.20 -22.83 22.86
C GLY A 167 -0.04 -22.01 23.43
N PHE A 168 0.48 -21.07 22.66
CA PHE A 168 1.42 -20.05 23.11
C PHE A 168 0.86 -18.67 22.77
N ILE A 169 0.54 -17.87 23.79
CA ILE A 169 -0.05 -16.53 23.63
C ILE A 169 0.89 -15.52 24.26
N ALA A 170 1.38 -14.59 23.45
CA ALA A 170 2.32 -13.58 23.89
C ALA A 170 1.92 -12.15 23.52
N ARG A 171 2.37 -11.18 24.31
CA ARG A 171 2.28 -9.73 24.02
C ARG A 171 0.88 -9.25 23.64
N CYS A 172 -0.15 -9.89 24.19
CA CYS A 172 -1.54 -9.46 24.03
C CYS A 172 -1.96 -8.60 25.22
N ARG A 173 -2.81 -7.58 25.04
CA ARG A 173 -3.32 -6.81 26.20
C ARG A 173 -4.04 -7.73 27.17
N THR A 174 -4.86 -8.62 26.61
CA THR A 174 -5.52 -9.72 27.31
C THR A 174 -5.32 -11.03 26.55
N ALA A 175 -4.75 -12.06 27.17
CA ALA A 175 -4.53 -13.34 26.49
C ALA A 175 -5.85 -14.13 26.30
N PHE A 176 -6.66 -14.21 27.34
CA PHE A 176 -7.97 -14.85 27.30
C PHE A 176 -9.03 -13.96 27.93
N TRP A 177 -10.07 -13.64 27.16
CA TRP A 177 -11.23 -12.92 27.63
C TRP A 177 -12.49 -13.77 27.39
N ALA A 178 -13.32 -13.92 28.41
CA ALA A 178 -14.50 -14.76 28.32
C ALA A 178 -15.70 -14.20 29.09
N TYR A 179 -16.87 -14.29 28.47
CA TYR A 179 -18.17 -13.93 29.03
C TYR A 179 -19.29 -14.79 28.42
N ASN A 180 -20.23 -15.22 29.26
CA ASN A 180 -21.48 -15.86 28.85
C ASN A 180 -21.35 -17.11 27.95
N HIS A 181 -20.61 -18.13 28.40
CA HIS A 181 -20.38 -19.38 27.65
C HIS A 181 -20.78 -20.67 28.39
N LEU A 182 -20.96 -21.83 27.74
CA LEU A 182 -21.16 -23.10 28.46
C LEU A 182 -19.85 -23.69 28.99
N TYR A 183 -18.78 -23.63 28.19
CA TYR A 183 -17.44 -24.03 28.64
C TYR A 183 -16.33 -23.29 27.90
N PHE A 184 -15.20 -23.09 28.59
CA PHE A 184 -13.95 -22.66 27.98
C PHE A 184 -12.84 -23.48 28.62
N ARG A 185 -12.13 -24.31 27.85
CA ARG A 185 -11.11 -25.24 28.37
C ARG A 185 -9.74 -24.98 27.76
N LEU A 186 -8.73 -24.89 28.63
CA LEU A 186 -7.34 -24.72 28.24
C LEU A 186 -6.50 -25.93 28.68
N ARG A 187 -5.68 -26.44 27.78
CA ARG A 187 -4.75 -27.55 28.02
C ARG A 187 -3.38 -27.24 27.42
N ASN A 188 -2.31 -27.38 28.20
CA ASN A 188 -0.93 -27.16 27.74
C ASN A 188 -0.78 -25.76 27.10
N VAL A 189 -1.13 -24.72 27.85
CA VAL A 189 -1.11 -23.34 27.34
C VAL A 189 -0.07 -22.54 28.09
N VAL A 190 0.75 -21.79 27.37
CA VAL A 190 1.70 -20.83 27.92
C VAL A 190 1.25 -19.42 27.55
N VAL A 191 1.09 -18.57 28.55
CA VAL A 191 0.88 -17.12 28.39
C VAL A 191 2.14 -16.40 28.82
N TRP A 192 2.67 -15.50 28.00
CA TRP A 192 3.90 -14.78 28.32
C TRP A 192 3.85 -13.31 27.88
N ASP A 193 4.27 -12.39 28.75
CA ASP A 193 4.38 -10.96 28.43
C ASP A 193 3.01 -10.32 28.08
N CYS A 194 1.93 -10.84 28.68
CA CYS A 194 0.57 -10.30 28.56
C CYS A 194 0.19 -9.59 29.87
N PRO A 195 -0.14 -8.28 29.85
CA PRO A 195 -0.55 -7.56 31.07
C PRO A 195 -1.75 -8.18 31.78
N THR A 196 -2.64 -8.85 31.05
CA THR A 196 -3.74 -9.62 31.62
C THR A 196 -3.78 -11.01 30.99
N ALA A 197 -3.52 -12.06 31.76
CA ALA A 197 -3.60 -13.43 31.26
C ALA A 197 -5.05 -13.91 31.09
N PHE A 198 -5.91 -13.61 32.07
CA PHE A 198 -7.31 -14.04 32.09
C PHE A 198 -8.21 -12.89 32.52
N SER A 199 -9.26 -12.62 31.75
CA SER A 199 -10.31 -11.65 32.08
C SER A 199 -11.67 -12.34 32.01
N GLU A 200 -12.19 -12.72 33.18
CA GLU A 200 -13.50 -13.36 33.35
C GLU A 200 -14.48 -12.30 33.89
N SER A 201 -15.57 -12.05 33.16
CA SER A 201 -16.56 -11.04 33.54
C SER A 201 -17.16 -11.35 34.93
N GLN A 202 -17.34 -10.30 35.74
CA GLN A 202 -18.00 -10.37 37.04
C GLN A 202 -19.53 -10.24 36.94
N VAL A 203 -20.05 -9.94 35.75
CA VAL A 203 -21.50 -9.84 35.51
C VAL A 203 -22.12 -11.23 35.65
N PRO A 204 -23.11 -11.45 36.53
CA PRO A 204 -23.73 -12.75 36.70
C PRO A 204 -24.37 -13.26 35.41
N VAL A 205 -24.18 -14.56 35.11
CA VAL A 205 -24.82 -15.26 34.00
C VAL A 205 -25.65 -16.42 34.53
N SER A 206 -26.80 -16.68 33.91
CA SER A 206 -27.71 -17.75 34.33
C SER A 206 -27.17 -19.12 33.92
N PRO A 207 -27.11 -20.10 34.84
CA PRO A 207 -26.77 -21.49 34.49
C PRO A 207 -27.65 -22.03 33.35
N PRO A 208 -27.12 -22.90 32.47
CA PRO A 208 -25.81 -23.57 32.53
C PRO A 208 -24.63 -22.74 32.00
N ARG A 209 -24.83 -21.46 31.65
CA ARG A 209 -23.75 -20.57 31.21
C ARG A 209 -22.90 -20.11 32.40
N THR A 210 -21.64 -19.78 32.12
CA THR A 210 -20.61 -19.36 33.06
C THR A 210 -19.70 -18.33 32.40
N ASN A 211 -18.96 -17.59 33.22
CA ASN A 211 -17.86 -16.72 32.75
C ASN A 211 -16.49 -17.34 33.03
N ALA A 212 -16.45 -18.50 33.71
CA ALA A 212 -15.20 -19.12 34.16
C ALA A 212 -14.48 -19.86 33.03
N ILE A 213 -13.16 -19.70 32.98
CA ILE A 213 -12.25 -20.43 32.10
C ILE A 213 -11.64 -21.60 32.89
N THR A 214 -11.89 -22.81 32.42
CA THR A 214 -11.34 -24.05 32.98
C THR A 214 -9.90 -24.23 32.53
N ARG A 215 -8.97 -24.20 33.49
CA ARG A 215 -7.51 -24.28 33.25
C ARG A 215 -6.99 -25.65 33.65
N GLY A 216 -6.37 -26.38 32.72
CA GLY A 216 -5.67 -27.62 33.01
C GLY A 216 -4.38 -27.40 33.81
N PRO A 217 -3.77 -28.48 34.36
CA PRO A 217 -2.58 -28.38 35.22
C PRO A 217 -1.32 -27.88 34.52
N GLN A 218 -1.30 -27.86 33.19
CA GLN A 218 -0.18 -27.40 32.36
C GLN A 218 -0.47 -26.04 31.69
N VAL A 219 -1.37 -25.24 32.29
CA VAL A 219 -1.58 -23.84 31.91
C VAL A 219 -0.69 -22.97 32.76
N VAL A 220 0.28 -22.29 32.13
CA VAL A 220 1.32 -21.51 32.81
C VAL A 220 1.27 -20.06 32.34
N VAL A 221 1.37 -19.12 33.28
CA VAL A 221 1.58 -17.70 33.01
C VAL A 221 3.01 -17.36 33.41
N LEU A 222 3.79 -16.83 32.47
CA LEU A 222 5.19 -16.47 32.66
C LEU A 222 5.31 -14.95 32.82
N ASP A 223 5.81 -14.51 33.97
CA ASP A 223 6.23 -13.12 34.19
C ASP A 223 7.64 -12.88 33.60
N ASP A 224 8.51 -13.90 33.67
CA ASP A 224 9.84 -13.94 33.07
C ASP A 224 10.21 -15.36 32.61
N LEU A 225 11.17 -15.47 31.69
CA LEU A 225 11.81 -16.76 31.41
C LEU A 225 12.74 -17.04 32.61
N PRO A 226 12.50 -18.11 33.41
CA PRO A 226 13.28 -18.38 34.61
C PRO A 226 14.79 -18.28 34.33
N GLY A 227 15.47 -17.50 35.16
CA GLY A 227 16.87 -17.09 35.01
C GLY A 227 17.91 -18.16 35.38
N GLY A 228 17.57 -19.43 35.28
CA GLY A 228 18.48 -20.57 35.41
C GLY A 228 18.34 -21.48 34.19
N ASP A 229 19.21 -22.48 34.09
CA ASP A 229 19.23 -23.48 32.99
C ASP A 229 17.89 -24.24 32.76
N ASP A 230 16.85 -23.95 33.54
CA ASP A 230 15.51 -24.56 33.53
C ASP A 230 14.68 -24.24 32.27
N LEU A 231 14.96 -23.16 31.54
CA LEU A 231 14.39 -22.86 30.21
C LEU A 231 15.46 -22.75 29.11
N THR A 232 16.36 -23.73 29.08
CA THR A 232 17.31 -23.93 27.98
C THR A 232 16.61 -24.44 26.70
N LEU A 233 17.29 -24.28 25.56
CA LEU A 233 16.94 -24.98 24.31
C LEU A 233 16.70 -26.49 24.55
N GLU A 234 17.38 -27.08 25.54
CA GLU A 234 17.23 -28.46 25.98
C GLU A 234 15.97 -28.73 26.82
N SER A 235 15.54 -27.84 27.70
CA SER A 235 14.29 -28.05 28.45
C SER A 235 13.03 -27.79 27.60
N LEU A 236 13.13 -26.95 26.57
CA LEU A 236 12.14 -26.87 25.49
C LEU A 236 12.13 -28.14 24.63
N ARG A 237 13.31 -28.72 24.32
CA ARG A 237 13.42 -30.04 23.67
C ARG A 237 12.86 -31.17 24.56
N ALA A 238 13.02 -31.07 25.87
CA ALA A 238 12.54 -32.01 26.89
C ALA A 238 11.08 -31.79 27.31
N SER A 239 10.39 -30.81 26.71
CA SER A 239 8.93 -30.67 26.73
C SER A 239 8.29 -31.14 25.41
N PRO A 240 8.34 -32.45 25.06
CA PRO A 240 7.70 -32.99 23.85
C PRO A 240 6.21 -32.65 23.72
N ARG A 241 5.55 -32.27 24.81
CA ARG A 241 4.10 -32.10 24.92
C ARG A 241 3.57 -30.74 24.48
N LEU A 242 4.42 -29.70 24.43
CA LEU A 242 4.00 -28.38 23.93
C LEU A 242 4.15 -28.27 22.41
N PHE A 243 5.15 -28.92 21.81
CA PHE A 243 5.47 -28.71 20.38
C PHE A 243 5.95 -29.95 19.60
N GLY A 244 5.83 -31.17 20.12
CA GLY A 244 6.15 -32.42 19.41
C GLY A 244 7.66 -32.68 19.25
N ALA A 245 8.15 -33.82 19.73
CA ALA A 245 9.51 -34.27 19.43
C ALA A 245 9.46 -35.23 18.24
N PRO A 246 10.15 -34.96 17.12
CA PRO A 246 10.26 -35.95 16.06
C PRO A 246 11.34 -36.97 16.44
N GLN A 247 10.94 -38.23 16.59
CA GLN A 247 11.79 -39.32 16.14
C GLN A 247 11.59 -39.48 14.63
N PHE A 248 12.68 -39.78 13.92
CA PHE A 248 12.72 -40.44 12.61
C PHE A 248 12.89 -39.64 11.30
N SER A 249 13.31 -40.44 10.31
CA SER A 249 13.94 -40.16 9.02
C SER A 249 12.95 -40.01 7.87
N GLY A 250 12.94 -38.85 7.22
CA GLY A 250 12.20 -38.57 5.99
C GLY A 250 12.57 -37.19 5.43
N ARG A 251 12.36 -36.95 4.13
CA ARG A 251 12.71 -35.69 3.44
C ARG A 251 11.72 -34.53 3.67
N ASP A 252 10.64 -34.76 4.44
CA ASP A 252 9.62 -33.75 4.77
C ASP A 252 9.84 -33.22 6.20
N VAL A 253 9.86 -31.89 6.37
CA VAL A 253 10.04 -31.26 7.68
C VAL A 253 8.72 -31.30 8.46
N PRO A 254 8.66 -31.90 9.67
CA PRO A 254 7.42 -31.99 10.44
C PRO A 254 6.85 -30.59 10.75
N PRO A 255 5.51 -30.41 10.73
CA PRO A 255 4.85 -29.15 11.09
C PRO A 255 5.29 -28.59 12.46
N GLU A 256 5.55 -29.49 13.40
CA GLU A 256 6.09 -29.25 14.75
C GLU A 256 7.42 -28.49 14.76
N THR A 257 8.25 -28.70 13.73
CA THR A 257 9.55 -28.03 13.58
C THR A 257 9.35 -26.54 13.29
N ILE A 258 8.40 -26.18 12.43
CA ILE A 258 8.15 -24.78 12.07
C ILE A 258 7.47 -24.04 13.24
N SER A 259 6.50 -24.68 13.91
CA SER A 259 5.90 -24.15 15.15
C SER A 259 6.96 -23.77 16.19
N ARG A 260 7.96 -24.65 16.37
CA ARG A 260 9.11 -24.38 17.25
C ARG A 260 9.92 -23.17 16.77
N GLY A 261 10.19 -23.06 15.48
CA GLY A 261 10.89 -21.91 14.90
C GLY A 261 10.16 -20.59 15.16
N VAL A 262 8.84 -20.57 14.97
CA VAL A 262 7.99 -19.42 15.26
C VAL A 262 8.02 -19.06 16.76
N PHE A 263 7.95 -20.05 17.64
CA PHE A 263 8.09 -19.83 19.08
C PHE A 263 9.45 -19.20 19.44
N LEU A 264 10.54 -19.78 18.94
CA LEU A 264 11.90 -19.29 19.20
C LEU A 264 12.05 -17.83 18.76
N LEU A 265 11.45 -17.48 17.63
CA LEU A 265 11.43 -16.12 17.13
C LEU A 265 10.69 -15.16 18.08
N VAL A 266 9.49 -15.52 18.56
CA VAL A 266 8.73 -14.70 19.50
C VAL A 266 9.47 -14.56 20.83
N ALA A 267 10.05 -15.66 21.33
CA ALA A 267 10.85 -15.66 22.56
C ALA A 267 12.08 -14.73 22.46
N GLY A 268 12.85 -14.84 21.37
CA GLY A 268 13.98 -13.95 21.09
C GLY A 268 13.55 -12.48 21.02
N SER A 269 12.38 -12.21 20.42
CA SER A 269 11.82 -10.85 20.33
C SER A 269 11.45 -10.28 21.70
N ILE A 270 10.90 -11.08 22.62
CA ILE A 270 10.59 -10.64 23.99
C ILE A 270 11.89 -10.34 24.76
N LEU A 271 12.88 -11.26 24.71
CA LEU A 271 14.18 -11.07 25.35
C LEU A 271 14.91 -9.82 24.84
N LEU A 272 14.85 -9.58 23.53
CA LEU A 272 15.43 -8.39 22.91
C LEU A 272 14.78 -7.10 23.42
N LYS A 273 13.45 -7.09 23.60
CA LYS A 273 12.72 -5.96 24.19
C LYS A 273 13.12 -5.72 25.65
N ARG A 274 13.43 -6.78 26.41
CA ARG A 274 13.96 -6.71 27.78
C ARG A 274 15.44 -6.30 27.86
N GLY A 275 16.12 -6.18 26.72
CA GLY A 275 17.54 -5.81 26.64
C GLY A 275 18.52 -6.98 26.76
N GLU A 276 18.03 -8.22 26.86
CA GLU A 276 18.83 -9.43 27.07
C GLU A 276 19.41 -9.99 25.75
N CYS A 277 20.22 -9.17 25.07
CA CYS A 277 20.67 -9.44 23.70
C CYS A 277 21.44 -10.77 23.56
N GLY A 278 22.27 -11.14 24.54
CA GLY A 278 23.03 -12.40 24.50
C GLY A 278 22.15 -13.66 24.57
N ARG A 279 21.02 -13.61 25.30
CA ARG A 279 20.03 -14.70 25.28
C ARG A 279 19.24 -14.65 23.99
N ALA A 280 18.75 -13.47 23.59
CA ALA A 280 17.95 -13.28 22.39
C ALA A 280 18.68 -13.79 21.12
N GLU A 281 19.99 -13.53 20.99
CA GLU A 281 20.83 -14.01 19.88
C GLU A 281 20.72 -15.53 19.71
N ARG A 282 20.86 -16.31 20.80
CA ARG A 282 20.74 -17.79 20.75
C ARG A 282 19.36 -18.25 20.27
N PHE A 283 18.30 -17.57 20.69
CA PHE A 283 16.93 -17.88 20.24
C PHE A 283 16.75 -17.57 18.76
N PHE A 284 17.26 -16.43 18.28
CA PHE A 284 17.18 -16.09 16.87
C PHE A 284 18.08 -16.99 15.99
N GLU A 285 19.25 -17.41 16.45
CA GLU A 285 20.09 -18.38 15.74
C GLU A 285 19.37 -19.71 15.57
N ALA A 286 18.76 -20.22 16.64
CA ALA A 286 17.98 -21.45 16.59
C ALA A 286 16.72 -21.31 15.71
N ALA A 287 16.06 -20.15 15.73
CA ALA A 287 14.93 -19.84 14.86
C ALA A 287 15.36 -19.82 13.39
N LEU A 288 16.52 -19.24 13.08
CA LEU A 288 17.09 -19.18 11.73
C LEU A 288 17.51 -20.56 11.22
N GLU A 289 18.15 -21.38 12.05
CA GLU A 289 18.48 -22.77 11.71
C GLU A 289 17.21 -23.57 11.36
N THR A 290 16.18 -23.41 12.20
CA THR A 290 14.88 -24.04 12.00
C THR A 290 14.20 -23.55 10.72
N GLY A 291 14.20 -22.24 10.46
CA GLY A 291 13.64 -21.63 9.26
C GLY A 291 14.35 -22.10 7.99
N ARG A 292 15.68 -22.20 8.00
CA ARG A 292 16.49 -22.73 6.89
C ARG A 292 16.20 -24.20 6.62
N ALA A 293 16.16 -25.03 7.66
CA ALA A 293 15.82 -26.44 7.54
C ALA A 293 14.41 -26.63 6.95
N ALA A 294 13.46 -25.80 7.38
CA ALA A 294 12.07 -25.84 6.92
C ALA A 294 11.78 -25.14 5.58
N GLY A 295 12.74 -24.39 5.03
CA GLY A 295 12.53 -23.53 3.87
C GLY A 295 11.57 -22.36 4.13
N SER A 296 11.37 -21.94 5.39
CA SER A 296 10.48 -20.83 5.74
C SER A 296 11.21 -19.49 5.62
N GLN A 297 10.94 -18.78 4.53
CA GLN A 297 11.51 -17.44 4.30
C GLN A 297 10.99 -16.43 5.33
N ASP A 298 9.73 -16.52 5.77
CA ASP A 298 9.17 -15.64 6.82
C ASP A 298 9.97 -15.73 8.13
N LEU A 299 10.31 -16.95 8.55
CA LEU A 299 11.13 -17.16 9.74
C LEU A 299 12.55 -16.63 9.55
N ASN A 300 13.15 -16.89 8.39
CA ASN A 300 14.55 -16.51 8.13
C ASN A 300 14.75 -15.00 8.22
N TRP A 301 13.96 -14.20 7.51
CA TRP A 301 14.17 -12.75 7.50
C TRP A 301 13.94 -12.12 8.87
N ARG A 302 12.96 -12.62 9.64
CA ARG A 302 12.65 -12.12 11.00
C ARG A 302 13.74 -12.50 12.00
N ALA A 303 14.29 -13.71 11.88
CA ALA A 303 15.40 -14.14 12.71
C ALA A 303 16.67 -13.36 12.41
N ASP A 304 17.00 -13.13 11.13
CA ASP A 304 18.13 -12.29 10.73
C ASP A 304 17.97 -10.84 11.20
N LEU A 305 16.75 -10.27 11.16
CA LEU A 305 16.47 -8.96 11.75
C LEU A 305 16.74 -8.95 13.26
N GLY A 306 16.23 -9.95 13.99
CA GLY A 306 16.45 -10.08 15.43
C GLY A 306 17.93 -10.18 15.79
N LEU A 307 18.70 -10.97 15.04
CA LEU A 307 20.16 -11.08 15.17
C LEU A 307 20.85 -9.76 14.89
N ALA A 308 20.47 -9.07 13.81
CA ALA A 308 21.06 -7.80 13.42
C ALA A 308 20.94 -6.76 14.54
N VAL A 309 19.75 -6.63 15.14
CA VAL A 309 19.51 -5.72 16.27
C VAL A 309 20.31 -6.13 17.51
N CYS A 310 20.44 -7.43 17.80
CA CYS A 310 21.26 -7.91 18.92
C CYS A 310 22.75 -7.55 18.70
N LEU A 311 23.27 -7.79 17.50
CA LEU A 311 24.65 -7.50 17.13
C LEU A 311 24.95 -6.00 17.17
N GLU A 312 24.02 -5.17 16.67
CA GLU A 312 24.11 -3.71 16.73
C GLU A 312 24.18 -3.23 18.20
N LYS A 313 23.28 -3.70 19.07
CA LYS A 313 23.30 -3.37 20.50
C LYS A 313 24.57 -3.83 21.24
N GLN A 314 25.26 -4.84 20.72
CA GLN A 314 26.55 -5.32 21.24
C GLN A 314 27.75 -4.58 20.63
N GLY A 315 27.55 -3.60 19.74
CA GLY A 315 28.62 -2.86 19.05
C GLY A 315 29.29 -3.63 17.89
N ARG A 316 28.74 -4.78 17.47
CA ARG A 316 29.27 -5.61 16.38
C ARG A 316 28.73 -5.15 15.03
N LEU A 317 28.98 -3.89 14.67
CA LEU A 317 28.30 -3.17 13.58
C LEU A 317 28.41 -3.84 12.19
N LEU A 318 29.60 -4.31 11.80
CA LEU A 318 29.79 -4.98 10.50
C LEU A 318 29.08 -6.35 10.43
N ALA A 319 29.00 -7.07 11.55
CA ALA A 319 28.25 -8.32 11.62
C ALA A 319 26.74 -8.05 11.56
N ALA A 320 26.27 -6.99 12.23
CA ALA A 320 24.89 -6.52 12.13
C ALA A 320 24.52 -6.15 10.70
N LEU A 321 25.40 -5.45 9.98
CA LEU A 321 25.20 -5.06 8.57
C LEU A 321 24.95 -6.28 7.69
N GLY A 322 25.76 -7.34 7.84
CA GLY A 322 25.56 -8.59 7.10
C GLY A 322 24.21 -9.25 7.36
N ARG A 323 23.68 -9.15 8.60
CA ARG A 323 22.37 -9.71 8.97
C ARG A 323 21.20 -8.87 8.49
N TYR A 324 21.30 -7.54 8.58
CA TYR A 324 20.32 -6.65 7.97
C TYR A 324 20.21 -6.86 6.46
N GLN A 325 21.34 -7.02 5.76
CA GLN A 325 21.33 -7.26 4.32
C GLN A 325 20.66 -8.61 3.99
N GLN A 326 20.97 -9.68 4.73
CA GLN A 326 20.30 -10.98 4.53
C GLN A 326 18.79 -10.89 4.76
N SER A 327 18.37 -10.19 5.82
CA SER A 327 16.95 -9.95 6.09
C SER A 327 16.27 -9.19 4.95
N LEU A 328 16.92 -8.12 4.45
CA LEU A 328 16.42 -7.31 3.34
C LEU A 328 16.34 -8.11 2.03
N ASP A 329 17.36 -8.89 1.69
CA ASP A 329 17.42 -9.68 0.46
C ASP A 329 16.30 -10.74 0.41
N ILE A 330 16.02 -11.40 1.55
CA ILE A 330 14.91 -12.36 1.65
C ILE A 330 13.57 -11.65 1.45
N PHE A 331 13.39 -10.50 2.11
CA PHE A 331 12.17 -9.72 1.97
C PHE A 331 11.95 -9.22 0.54
N GLU A 332 13.00 -8.74 -0.14
CA GLU A 332 12.93 -8.32 -1.54
C GLU A 332 12.57 -9.48 -2.47
N ALA A 333 13.13 -10.66 -2.22
CA ALA A 333 12.78 -11.87 -2.97
C ALA A 333 11.33 -12.32 -2.74
N LEU A 334 10.77 -12.07 -1.54
CA LEU A 334 9.37 -12.32 -1.25
C LEU A 334 8.45 -11.30 -1.94
N ARG A 335 8.81 -10.01 -1.90
CA ARG A 335 8.08 -8.91 -2.54
C ARG A 335 7.87 -9.18 -4.03
N ALA A 336 8.91 -9.62 -4.73
CA ALA A 336 8.86 -9.99 -6.15
C ALA A 336 7.75 -11.01 -6.51
N ARG A 337 7.29 -11.82 -5.56
CA ARG A 337 6.25 -12.84 -5.79
C ARG A 337 4.83 -12.37 -5.44
N VAL A 338 4.69 -11.22 -4.78
CA VAL A 338 3.47 -10.75 -4.12
C VAL A 338 2.64 -9.77 -4.96
N MET A 339 3.24 -9.06 -5.92
CA MET A 339 2.69 -7.86 -6.60
C MET A 339 1.42 -8.06 -7.48
N LEU A 340 0.65 -9.12 -7.29
CA LEU A 340 -0.57 -9.43 -8.03
C LEU A 340 -1.81 -8.61 -7.60
N GLN A 341 -1.71 -7.84 -6.52
CA GLN A 341 -2.80 -7.02 -6.01
C GLN A 341 -2.37 -5.56 -5.93
N HIS A 342 -3.22 -4.67 -6.45
CA HIS A 342 -2.93 -3.27 -6.74
C HIS A 342 -2.65 -2.38 -5.49
N SER A 343 -2.68 -2.98 -4.30
CA SER A 343 -2.20 -2.45 -3.01
C SER A 343 -2.04 -3.63 -2.02
N ASN A 344 -0.89 -3.79 -1.36
CA ASN A 344 -0.64 -4.77 -0.29
C ASN A 344 -0.07 -4.08 0.97
N PRO A 345 -0.78 -3.11 1.57
CA PRO A 345 -0.29 -2.34 2.72
C PRO A 345 0.10 -3.23 3.91
N GLY A 346 -0.67 -4.30 4.14
CA GLY A 346 -0.38 -5.29 5.19
C GLY A 346 0.92 -6.06 4.96
N PHE A 347 1.51 -6.08 3.75
CA PHE A 347 2.83 -6.68 3.55
C PHE A 347 3.94 -5.83 4.13
N PHE A 348 3.90 -4.50 3.99
CA PHE A 348 5.04 -3.64 4.27
C PHE A 348 5.08 -3.11 5.70
N GLU A 349 3.96 -3.18 6.42
CA GLU A 349 3.79 -2.64 7.76
C GLU A 349 4.90 -3.07 8.74
N ASP A 350 5.29 -4.35 8.75
CA ASP A 350 6.33 -4.87 9.64
C ASP A 350 7.76 -4.81 9.07
N LYS A 351 7.91 -4.64 7.75
CA LYS A 351 9.24 -4.62 7.09
C LYS A 351 9.87 -3.25 7.00
N LEU A 352 9.09 -2.16 7.15
CA LEU A 352 9.64 -0.81 7.19
C LEU A 352 10.75 -0.67 8.26
N THR A 353 10.59 -1.40 9.38
CA THR A 353 11.57 -1.45 10.46
C THR A 353 12.95 -1.96 10.01
N VAL A 354 13.00 -2.91 9.06
CA VAL A 354 14.27 -3.45 8.52
C VAL A 354 15.05 -2.34 7.83
N TYR A 355 14.38 -1.61 6.95
CA TYR A 355 14.96 -0.50 6.20
C TYR A 355 15.50 0.60 7.11
N LEU A 356 14.66 1.11 8.01
CA LEU A 356 15.03 2.20 8.91
C LEU A 356 16.21 1.79 9.79
N SER A 357 16.17 0.59 10.38
CA SER A 357 17.25 0.08 11.23
C SER A 357 18.58 -0.04 10.46
N LEU A 358 18.54 -0.53 9.22
CA LEU A 358 19.72 -0.59 8.36
C LEU A 358 20.25 0.82 8.02
N ILE A 359 19.38 1.78 7.72
CA ILE A 359 19.79 3.17 7.46
C ILE A 359 20.48 3.79 8.68
N ARG A 360 19.95 3.55 9.89
CA ARG A 360 20.59 4.00 11.14
C ARG A 360 21.98 3.38 11.29
N LEU A 361 22.10 2.07 11.14
CA LEU A 361 23.40 1.38 11.22
C LEU A 361 24.40 1.91 10.19
N LEU A 362 23.97 2.09 8.94
CA LEU A 362 24.81 2.65 7.87
C LEU A 362 25.25 4.09 8.19
N ARG A 363 24.40 4.88 8.85
CA ARG A 363 24.77 6.22 9.31
C ARG A 363 25.85 6.17 10.38
N GLU A 364 25.74 5.26 11.35
CA GLU A 364 26.76 5.06 12.40
C GLU A 364 28.10 4.63 11.78
N LEU A 365 28.07 3.64 10.89
CA LEU A 365 29.25 3.21 10.14
C LEU A 365 29.86 4.35 9.30
N ASN A 366 29.04 5.23 8.73
CA ASN A 366 29.53 6.42 8.01
C ASN A 366 30.20 7.44 8.93
N GLN A 367 29.81 7.53 10.19
CA GLN A 367 30.48 8.41 11.16
C GLN A 367 31.85 7.86 11.54
N GLU A 368 31.97 6.54 11.68
CA GLU A 368 33.25 5.86 11.96
C GLU A 368 34.20 5.86 10.75
N ASN A 369 33.66 5.65 9.55
CA ASN A 369 34.43 5.61 8.30
C ASN A 369 33.66 6.32 7.16
N PRO A 370 33.82 7.66 7.02
CA PRO A 370 33.16 8.44 5.96
C PRO A 370 33.53 8.02 4.53
N SER A 371 34.68 7.37 4.33
CA SER A 371 35.12 6.86 3.02
C SER A 371 34.52 5.50 2.64
N GLY A 372 33.74 4.86 3.52
CA GLY A 372 33.19 3.52 3.29
C GLY A 372 32.03 3.43 2.31
N GLY A 373 31.60 4.53 1.68
CA GLY A 373 30.52 4.54 0.68
C GLY A 373 29.10 4.37 1.25
N TYR A 374 28.96 4.37 2.59
CA TYR A 374 27.70 4.06 3.27
C TYR A 374 26.54 5.01 2.95
N LEU A 375 26.80 6.28 2.62
CA LEU A 375 25.74 7.21 2.18
C LEU A 375 25.10 6.75 0.86
N GLY A 376 25.90 6.22 -0.07
CA GLY A 376 25.39 5.61 -1.30
C GLY A 376 24.54 4.37 -1.02
N HIS A 377 24.91 3.59 -0.01
CA HIS A 377 24.10 2.45 0.43
C HIS A 377 22.78 2.90 1.06
N ILE A 378 22.78 3.97 1.88
CA ILE A 378 21.54 4.56 2.42
C ILE A 378 20.61 4.97 1.27
N PHE A 379 21.15 5.63 0.24
CA PHE A 379 20.37 5.98 -0.95
C PHE A 379 19.74 4.75 -1.61
N SER A 380 20.52 3.69 -1.86
CA SER A 380 19.99 2.45 -2.45
C SER A 380 18.93 1.78 -1.58
N VAL A 381 19.08 1.82 -0.25
CA VAL A 381 18.09 1.26 0.70
C VAL A 381 16.78 2.07 0.64
N MET A 382 16.86 3.40 0.59
CA MET A 382 15.67 4.26 0.44
C MET A 382 14.99 4.07 -0.91
N GLU A 383 15.74 4.01 -2.02
CA GLU A 383 15.19 3.76 -3.36
C GLU A 383 14.55 2.38 -3.45
N ARG A 384 15.15 1.32 -2.89
CA ARG A 384 14.53 -0.02 -2.85
C ARG A 384 13.20 -0.03 -2.11
N SER A 385 13.11 0.72 -1.01
CA SER A 385 11.88 0.78 -0.21
C SER A 385 10.70 1.46 -0.92
N LYS A 386 10.95 2.38 -1.86
CA LYS A 386 9.90 3.22 -2.47
C LYS A 386 9.74 3.08 -3.97
N ALA A 387 10.84 2.90 -4.70
CA ALA A 387 10.83 2.91 -6.16
C ALA A 387 10.13 1.68 -6.73
N ARG A 388 10.27 0.52 -6.08
CA ARG A 388 9.92 -0.77 -6.70
C ARG A 388 8.42 -0.87 -7.01
N GLY A 389 7.52 -0.41 -6.12
CA GLY A 389 6.08 -0.50 -6.35
C GLY A 389 5.63 0.26 -7.59
N PHE A 390 6.09 1.51 -7.69
CA PHE A 390 5.80 2.36 -8.83
C PHE A 390 6.46 1.85 -10.12
N ILE A 391 7.73 1.42 -10.06
CA ILE A 391 8.47 0.89 -11.22
C ILE A 391 7.79 -0.38 -11.75
N ASP A 392 7.38 -1.30 -10.87
CA ASP A 392 6.72 -2.55 -11.25
C ASP A 392 5.40 -2.24 -11.99
N SER A 393 4.59 -1.30 -11.48
CA SER A 393 3.36 -0.84 -12.17
C SER A 393 3.64 -0.16 -13.50
N LEU A 394 4.76 0.58 -13.60
CA LEU A 394 5.18 1.25 -14.83
C LEU A 394 5.55 0.23 -15.91
N GLU A 395 6.31 -0.81 -15.54
CA GLU A 395 6.69 -1.91 -16.43
C GLU A 395 5.47 -2.75 -16.85
N GLU A 396 4.59 -3.10 -15.91
CA GLU A 396 3.38 -3.86 -16.21
C GLU A 396 2.46 -3.13 -17.19
N ALA A 397 2.32 -1.81 -17.03
CA ALA A 397 1.59 -0.99 -17.98
C ALA A 397 2.24 -0.98 -19.38
N GLU A 398 3.58 -0.98 -19.44
CA GLU A 398 4.33 -1.06 -20.71
C GLU A 398 4.23 -2.42 -21.40
N LEU A 399 4.07 -3.51 -20.65
CA LEU A 399 3.86 -4.85 -21.21
C LEU A 399 2.49 -5.01 -21.88
N GLY A 400 1.47 -4.28 -21.42
CA GLY A 400 0.13 -4.33 -22.02
C GLY A 400 -0.55 -5.71 -21.92
N LEU A 401 -0.44 -6.37 -20.75
CA LEU A 401 -0.84 -7.78 -20.56
C LEU A 401 -2.27 -8.09 -20.99
N SER A 402 -3.24 -7.21 -20.70
CA SER A 402 -4.64 -7.38 -21.13
C SER A 402 -4.77 -7.49 -22.65
N ALA A 403 -3.97 -6.73 -23.42
CA ALA A 403 -3.99 -6.81 -24.88
C ALA A 403 -3.38 -8.11 -25.43
N MET A 404 -2.52 -8.78 -24.65
CA MET A 404 -1.91 -10.07 -24.99
C MET A 404 -2.74 -11.27 -24.53
N ALA A 405 -3.80 -11.05 -23.75
CA ALA A 405 -4.67 -12.10 -23.23
C ALA A 405 -5.51 -12.76 -24.34
N THR A 406 -6.04 -13.95 -24.04
CA THR A 406 -6.94 -14.66 -24.94
C THR A 406 -8.30 -13.94 -25.06
N ALA A 407 -9.00 -14.12 -26.19
CA ALA A 407 -10.24 -13.39 -26.47
C ALA A 407 -11.34 -13.61 -25.42
N ASP A 408 -11.42 -14.81 -24.83
CA ASP A 408 -12.31 -15.14 -23.71
C ASP A 408 -12.03 -14.30 -22.46
N LEU A 409 -10.75 -14.10 -22.12
CA LEU A 409 -10.36 -13.30 -20.96
C LEU A 409 -10.58 -11.81 -21.20
N GLN A 410 -10.33 -11.33 -22.42
CA GLN A 410 -10.60 -9.94 -22.80
C GLN A 410 -12.11 -9.63 -22.77
N GLU A 411 -12.95 -10.56 -23.23
CA GLU A 411 -14.41 -10.42 -23.14
C GLU A 411 -14.89 -10.44 -21.68
N GLU A 412 -14.34 -11.34 -20.85
CA GLU A 412 -14.62 -11.37 -19.42
C GLU A 412 -14.20 -10.07 -18.72
N GLU A 413 -13.04 -9.51 -19.10
CA GLU A 413 -12.51 -8.25 -18.59
C GLU A 413 -13.46 -7.10 -18.93
N ALA A 414 -13.83 -6.97 -20.21
CA ALA A 414 -14.77 -5.95 -20.68
C ALA A 414 -16.16 -6.08 -20.02
N ARG A 415 -16.62 -7.31 -19.76
CA ARG A 415 -17.89 -7.58 -19.08
C ARG A 415 -17.86 -7.15 -17.62
N LEU A 416 -16.89 -7.64 -16.84
CA LEU A 416 -16.73 -7.28 -15.42
C LEU A 416 -16.54 -5.77 -15.27
N SER A 417 -15.75 -5.20 -16.19
CA SER A 417 -15.55 -3.77 -16.33
C SER A 417 -16.84 -2.97 -16.40
N LYS A 418 -17.72 -3.33 -17.33
CA LYS A 418 -19.01 -2.68 -17.52
C LYS A 418 -19.95 -2.85 -16.32
N VAL A 419 -19.89 -3.99 -15.63
CA VAL A 419 -20.71 -4.24 -14.43
C VAL A 419 -20.26 -3.37 -13.26
N ILE A 420 -18.95 -3.26 -13.02
CA ILE A 420 -18.37 -2.40 -11.98
C ILE A 420 -18.82 -0.95 -12.19
N ALA A 421 -18.63 -0.44 -13.41
CA ALA A 421 -18.97 0.93 -13.78
C ALA A 421 -20.46 1.22 -13.51
N LYS A 422 -21.35 0.33 -13.96
CA LYS A 422 -22.80 0.41 -13.71
C LYS A 422 -23.17 0.40 -12.23
N LEU A 423 -22.55 -0.46 -11.42
CA LEU A 423 -22.81 -0.55 -9.99
C LEU A 423 -22.35 0.72 -9.25
N GLN A 424 -21.20 1.28 -9.63
CA GLN A 424 -20.71 2.53 -9.07
C GLN A 424 -21.64 3.70 -9.40
N VAL A 425 -22.09 3.83 -10.66
CA VAL A 425 -23.11 4.83 -11.02
C VAL A 425 -24.38 4.64 -10.20
N GLN A 426 -24.79 3.39 -9.97
CA GLN A 426 -25.94 3.12 -9.12
C GLN A 426 -25.72 3.57 -7.67
N LEU A 427 -24.53 3.40 -7.10
CA LEU A 427 -24.24 3.85 -5.73
C LEU A 427 -24.30 5.38 -5.54
N HIS A 428 -24.16 6.14 -6.63
CA HIS A 428 -24.28 7.60 -6.64
C HIS A 428 -25.75 8.09 -6.72
N TYR A 429 -26.74 7.19 -6.78
CA TYR A 429 -28.15 7.56 -6.64
C TYR A 429 -28.42 8.16 -5.25
N PRO A 430 -28.95 9.39 -5.16
CA PRO A 430 -29.04 10.14 -3.90
C PRO A 430 -30.18 9.69 -2.99
N TYR A 431 -31.06 8.81 -3.47
CA TYR A 431 -32.23 8.30 -2.73
C TYR A 431 -32.23 6.77 -2.59
N LEU A 432 -31.05 6.17 -2.54
CA LEU A 432 -30.96 4.77 -2.14
C LEU A 432 -31.34 4.64 -0.66
N SER A 433 -32.23 3.70 -0.35
CA SER A 433 -32.37 3.25 1.04
C SER A 433 -31.06 2.65 1.52
N ASP A 434 -30.78 2.72 2.82
CA ASP A 434 -29.57 2.14 3.41
C ASP A 434 -29.40 0.66 3.02
N GLY A 435 -30.51 -0.10 3.07
CA GLY A 435 -30.51 -1.50 2.63
C GLY A 435 -30.12 -1.69 1.16
N LYS A 436 -30.58 -0.81 0.25
CA LYS A 436 -30.22 -0.92 -1.17
C LYS A 436 -28.79 -0.47 -1.45
N ARG A 437 -28.31 0.53 -0.71
CA ARG A 437 -26.92 0.98 -0.76
C ARG A 437 -25.98 -0.17 -0.37
N ILE A 438 -26.25 -0.81 0.77
CA ILE A 438 -25.47 -1.97 1.24
C ILE A 438 -25.49 -3.10 0.20
N GLU A 439 -26.65 -3.44 -0.37
CA GLU A 439 -26.75 -4.47 -1.41
C GLU A 439 -25.86 -4.17 -2.64
N LEU A 440 -25.86 -2.92 -3.10
CA LEU A 440 -25.06 -2.48 -4.24
C LEU A 440 -23.55 -2.46 -3.91
N GLU A 441 -23.18 -2.05 -2.70
CA GLU A 441 -21.80 -2.05 -2.21
C GLU A 441 -21.25 -3.48 -2.14
N VAL A 442 -22.03 -4.43 -1.60
CA VAL A 442 -21.66 -5.85 -1.56
C VAL A 442 -21.44 -6.38 -2.97
N ARG A 443 -22.38 -6.14 -3.88
CA ARG A 443 -22.28 -6.63 -5.27
C ARG A 443 -21.12 -5.98 -6.03
N LEU A 444 -20.85 -4.71 -5.78
CA LEU A 444 -19.71 -4.00 -6.36
C LEU A 444 -18.40 -4.65 -5.89
N HIS A 445 -18.25 -4.84 -4.58
CA HIS A 445 -17.08 -5.48 -4.00
C HIS A 445 -16.88 -6.91 -4.52
N GLU A 446 -17.93 -7.71 -4.64
CA GLU A 446 -17.87 -9.05 -5.26
C GLU A 446 -17.37 -8.99 -6.72
N THR A 447 -17.86 -8.03 -7.50
CA THR A 447 -17.47 -7.89 -8.91
C THR A 447 -16.03 -7.39 -9.05
N GLU A 448 -15.60 -6.48 -8.18
CA GLU A 448 -14.22 -5.99 -8.13
C GLU A 448 -13.23 -7.09 -7.75
N ASN A 449 -13.59 -7.95 -6.80
CA ASN A 449 -12.80 -9.14 -6.48
C ASN A 449 -12.67 -10.08 -7.68
N ALA A 450 -13.78 -10.35 -8.39
CA ALA A 450 -13.74 -11.15 -9.61
C ALA A 450 -12.89 -10.53 -10.72
N TYR A 451 -12.85 -9.19 -10.80
CA TYR A 451 -11.99 -8.47 -11.74
C TYR A 451 -10.51 -8.60 -11.36
N THR A 452 -10.17 -8.44 -10.09
CA THR A 452 -8.80 -8.68 -9.59
C THR A 452 -8.36 -10.13 -9.87
N ASP A 453 -9.21 -11.11 -9.59
CA ASP A 453 -8.96 -12.53 -9.90
C ASP A 453 -8.70 -12.75 -11.40
N LEU A 454 -9.44 -12.06 -12.26
CA LEU A 454 -9.24 -12.11 -13.71
C LEU A 454 -7.87 -11.54 -14.10
N LEU A 455 -7.47 -10.39 -13.57
CA LEU A 455 -6.15 -9.80 -13.86
C LEU A 455 -5.01 -10.75 -13.45
N ILE A 456 -5.15 -11.43 -12.31
CA ILE A 456 -4.20 -12.45 -11.87
C ILE A 456 -4.15 -13.63 -12.86
N ARG A 457 -5.30 -14.09 -13.35
CA ARG A 457 -5.37 -15.15 -14.38
C ARG A 457 -4.76 -14.73 -15.70
N ILE A 458 -5.03 -13.50 -16.18
CA ILE A 458 -4.45 -12.93 -17.40
C ILE A 458 -2.93 -12.94 -17.29
N ARG A 459 -2.38 -12.34 -16.22
CA ARG A 459 -0.93 -12.25 -16.01
C ARG A 459 -0.27 -13.61 -16.03
N ARG A 460 -0.86 -14.61 -15.38
CA ARG A 460 -0.31 -15.97 -15.33
C ARG A 460 -0.36 -16.68 -16.66
N LYS A 461 -1.41 -16.50 -17.45
CA LYS A 461 -1.46 -17.05 -18.81
C LYS A 461 -0.43 -16.39 -19.72
N VAL A 462 -0.21 -15.08 -19.58
CA VAL A 462 0.68 -14.30 -20.47
C VAL A 462 2.16 -14.45 -20.10
N LEU A 463 2.51 -14.28 -18.81
CA LEU A 463 3.90 -14.30 -18.32
C LEU A 463 4.34 -15.66 -17.75
N GLY A 464 3.41 -16.58 -17.51
CA GLY A 464 3.71 -17.84 -16.82
C GLY A 464 3.93 -17.67 -15.32
N ALA A 465 4.60 -18.65 -14.70
CA ALA A 465 4.91 -18.67 -13.27
C ALA A 465 6.23 -17.96 -12.91
N VAL A 466 6.98 -17.46 -13.90
CA VAL A 466 8.28 -16.82 -13.70
C VAL A 466 8.04 -15.32 -13.51
N PRO A 467 8.43 -14.73 -12.37
CA PRO A 467 8.40 -13.27 -12.20
C PRO A 467 9.28 -12.63 -13.30
N PRO A 468 8.84 -11.55 -13.96
CA PRO A 468 9.72 -10.82 -14.87
C PRO A 468 10.99 -10.39 -14.13
N PRO A 469 12.16 -10.32 -14.81
CA PRO A 469 13.37 -9.80 -14.18
C PRO A 469 13.14 -8.33 -13.80
N PHE A 470 13.01 -8.07 -12.50
CA PHE A 470 12.80 -6.72 -11.97
C PHE A 470 13.99 -5.82 -12.31
N LEU A 471 13.72 -4.61 -12.80
CA LEU A 471 14.76 -3.59 -12.83
C LEU A 471 15.14 -3.25 -11.38
N GLU A 472 16.42 -3.42 -11.06
CA GLU A 472 16.96 -2.89 -9.82
C GLU A 472 16.91 -1.35 -9.88
N PRO A 473 16.44 -0.67 -8.81
CA PRO A 473 16.54 0.78 -8.72
C PRO A 473 17.97 1.26 -8.96
N LEU A 474 18.11 2.42 -9.59
CA LEU A 474 19.40 3.01 -9.91
C LEU A 474 20.15 3.39 -8.62
N ASP A 475 21.47 3.18 -8.63
CA ASP A 475 22.33 3.62 -7.54
C ASP A 475 22.59 5.14 -7.60
N TYR A 476 23.18 5.68 -6.52
CA TYR A 476 23.49 7.10 -6.46
C TYR A 476 24.44 7.58 -7.58
N PRO A 477 25.53 6.87 -7.95
CA PRO A 477 26.35 7.24 -9.10
C PRO A 477 25.57 7.42 -10.41
N GLU A 478 24.65 6.51 -10.72
CA GLU A 478 23.79 6.60 -11.91
C GLU A 478 22.84 7.80 -11.82
N ILE A 479 22.17 7.99 -10.67
CA ILE A 479 21.27 9.13 -10.44
C ILE A 479 22.01 10.46 -10.54
N ARG A 480 23.20 10.55 -9.94
CA ARG A 480 24.07 11.73 -10.03
C ARG A 480 24.43 12.06 -11.47
N ARG A 481 24.79 11.04 -12.26
CA ARG A 481 25.16 11.23 -13.67
C ARG A 481 23.98 11.64 -14.55
N ARG A 482 22.79 11.08 -14.31
CA ARG A 482 21.61 11.25 -15.18
C ARG A 482 20.72 12.43 -14.81
N LEU A 483 20.62 12.79 -13.52
CA LEU A 483 19.67 13.80 -13.03
C LEU A 483 20.31 15.08 -12.48
N LEU A 484 21.50 15.00 -11.87
CA LEU A 484 22.03 16.09 -11.04
C LEU A 484 23.02 16.97 -11.84
N ASP A 485 22.48 17.97 -12.53
CA ASP A 485 23.18 18.89 -13.45
C ASP A 485 23.95 20.05 -12.78
N GLY A 486 24.00 20.08 -11.44
CA GLY A 486 24.63 21.14 -10.65
C GLY A 486 23.68 22.29 -10.27
N GLU A 487 22.53 22.42 -10.93
CA GLU A 487 21.45 23.31 -10.52
C GLU A 487 20.27 22.56 -9.88
N THR A 488 20.28 21.23 -9.98
CA THR A 488 19.24 20.34 -9.46
C THR A 488 19.67 19.65 -8.17
N ALA A 489 18.81 19.74 -7.16
CA ALA A 489 18.87 18.94 -5.95
C ALA A 489 17.71 17.95 -5.92
N LEU A 490 17.98 16.73 -5.46
CA LEU A 490 16.98 15.72 -5.14
C LEU A 490 16.88 15.62 -3.61
N VAL A 491 15.67 15.76 -3.07
CA VAL A 491 15.40 15.57 -1.65
C VAL A 491 14.44 14.42 -1.49
N GLU A 492 14.86 13.42 -0.73
CA GLU A 492 14.15 12.17 -0.57
C GLU A 492 13.79 11.92 0.89
N TYR A 493 12.53 11.55 1.16
CA TYR A 493 12.02 11.31 2.51
C TYR A 493 11.65 9.84 2.72
N MET A 494 11.81 9.34 3.94
CA MET A 494 11.30 8.05 4.41
C MET A 494 10.78 8.22 5.82
N LEU A 495 9.48 8.10 6.02
CA LEU A 495 8.83 8.30 7.31
C LEU A 495 8.84 7.01 8.12
N GLY A 496 9.17 7.11 9.40
CA GLY A 496 9.18 5.99 10.31
C GLY A 496 8.45 6.32 11.62
N PRO A 497 8.01 5.30 12.37
CA PRO A 497 7.22 5.50 13.58
C PRO A 497 7.99 6.30 14.64
N ASP A 498 9.26 5.94 14.89
CA ASP A 498 10.08 6.56 15.94
C ASP A 498 10.87 7.78 15.44
N TYR A 499 11.39 7.69 14.21
CA TYR A 499 12.11 8.74 13.52
C TYR A 499 11.90 8.60 12.02
N SER A 500 12.13 9.69 11.30
CA SER A 500 12.10 9.69 9.84
C SER A 500 13.47 10.08 9.29
N VAL A 501 13.72 9.80 8.02
CA VAL A 501 14.98 10.08 7.35
C VAL A 501 14.72 10.98 6.15
N ALA A 502 15.60 11.96 5.96
CA ALA A 502 15.69 12.74 4.74
C ALA A 502 17.09 12.60 4.15
N LEU A 503 17.17 12.56 2.83
CA LEU A 503 18.41 12.52 2.08
C LEU A 503 18.41 13.62 1.03
N LEU A 504 19.47 14.41 0.99
CA LEU A 504 19.74 15.41 -0.05
C LEU A 504 20.86 14.91 -0.94
N ALA A 505 20.56 14.78 -2.24
CA ALA A 505 21.51 14.46 -3.28
C ALA A 505 21.68 15.66 -4.24
N THR A 506 22.94 16.06 -4.45
CA THR A 506 23.34 17.09 -5.42
C THR A 506 24.48 16.55 -6.30
N ALA A 507 24.86 17.31 -7.33
CA ALA A 507 26.00 16.94 -8.19
C ALA A 507 27.34 16.84 -7.43
N GLY A 508 27.46 17.47 -6.27
CA GLY A 508 28.70 17.55 -5.47
C GLY A 508 28.63 16.88 -4.10
N SER A 509 27.45 16.57 -3.58
CA SER A 509 27.28 16.06 -2.22
C SER A 509 26.08 15.12 -2.08
N LEU A 510 26.19 14.22 -1.10
CA LEU A 510 25.12 13.36 -0.61
C LEU A 510 25.07 13.53 0.90
N THR A 511 23.93 13.94 1.45
CA THR A 511 23.78 14.26 2.87
C THR A 511 22.53 13.62 3.42
N VAL A 512 22.60 13.08 4.65
CA VAL A 512 21.47 12.44 5.33
C VAL A 512 21.15 13.21 6.61
N GLY A 513 19.87 13.52 6.81
CA GLY A 513 19.31 14.15 8.00
C GLY A 513 18.27 13.24 8.65
N PHE A 514 18.24 13.24 9.99
CA PHE A 514 17.21 12.54 10.75
C PHE A 514 16.16 13.55 11.20
N LEU A 515 14.90 13.13 11.11
CA LEU A 515 13.71 13.92 11.36
C LEU A 515 12.89 13.27 12.49
N PRO A 516 11.94 14.00 13.09
CA PRO A 516 10.99 13.41 14.04
C PRO A 516 10.19 12.24 13.44
N GLY A 517 9.61 11.44 14.32
CA GLY A 517 8.72 10.34 13.94
C GLY A 517 7.50 10.81 13.14
N GLN A 518 6.95 9.90 12.34
CA GLN A 518 5.86 10.14 11.39
C GLN A 518 4.65 10.81 12.05
N GLN A 519 4.28 10.44 13.28
CA GLN A 519 3.11 11.00 13.95
C GLN A 519 3.24 12.52 14.19
N GLU A 520 4.43 13.00 14.53
CA GLU A 520 4.67 14.44 14.70
C GLU A 520 4.57 15.17 13.36
N LEU A 521 5.20 14.62 12.32
CA LEU A 521 5.15 15.16 10.96
C LEU A 521 3.72 15.19 10.42
N ARG A 522 2.96 14.09 10.57
CA ARG A 522 1.52 13.99 10.25
C ARG A 522 0.75 15.14 10.89
N ARG A 523 0.91 15.34 12.20
CA ARG A 523 0.21 16.40 12.94
C ARG A 523 0.56 17.78 12.40
N LEU A 524 1.84 18.08 12.17
CA LEU A 524 2.29 19.39 11.68
C LEU A 524 1.79 19.65 10.26
N THR A 525 1.92 18.67 9.37
CA THR A 525 1.49 18.75 7.97
C THR A 525 -0.02 18.90 7.86
N GLN A 526 -0.81 18.06 8.55
CA GLN A 526 -2.27 18.17 8.55
C GLN A 526 -2.75 19.52 9.08
N ASN A 527 -2.14 20.01 10.16
CA ASN A 527 -2.48 21.34 10.69
C ASN A 527 -2.21 22.44 9.66
N TYR A 528 -1.08 22.37 8.95
CA TYR A 528 -0.71 23.35 7.94
C TYR A 528 -1.62 23.28 6.69
N LEU A 529 -1.93 22.08 6.22
CA LEU A 529 -2.85 21.84 5.11
C LEU A 529 -4.26 22.39 5.38
N ARG A 530 -4.76 22.29 6.61
CA ARG A 530 -6.04 22.92 6.98
C ARG A 530 -6.06 24.42 6.72
N TYR A 531 -4.95 25.13 6.94
CA TYR A 531 -4.86 26.55 6.60
C TYR A 531 -4.72 26.80 5.10
N LEU A 532 -3.95 25.97 4.38
CA LEU A 532 -3.77 26.10 2.93
C LEU A 532 -5.09 25.93 2.15
N THR A 533 -5.96 25.06 2.65
CA THR A 533 -7.26 24.73 2.04
C THR A 533 -8.39 25.69 2.41
N MET A 534 -8.15 26.64 3.31
CA MET A 534 -9.10 27.71 3.60
C MET A 534 -8.92 28.87 2.62
N SER A 535 -9.98 29.20 1.86
CA SER A 535 -9.94 30.36 0.96
C SER A 535 -9.83 31.66 1.76
N GLY A 536 -8.93 32.56 1.36
CA GLY A 536 -8.75 33.87 1.99
C GLY A 536 -8.34 34.93 0.97
N ALA A 537 -8.82 36.17 1.16
CA ALA A 537 -8.42 37.32 0.35
C ALA A 537 -7.28 38.15 0.97
N GLY A 538 -6.90 37.85 2.22
CA GLY A 538 -5.88 38.57 3.00
C GLY A 538 -4.55 37.82 3.13
N GLU A 539 -3.71 38.25 4.07
CA GLU A 539 -2.45 37.59 4.39
C GLU A 539 -2.66 36.16 4.91
N PHE A 540 -1.76 35.26 4.51
CA PHE A 540 -1.80 33.87 4.92
C PHE A 540 -1.37 33.75 6.39
N ARG A 541 -2.28 33.25 7.25
CA ARG A 541 -2.10 33.27 8.71
C ARG A 541 -1.15 32.20 9.25
N ALA A 542 -0.73 31.23 8.44
CA ALA A 542 0.06 30.09 8.87
C ALA A 542 1.52 30.10 8.38
N LEU A 543 2.09 31.28 8.07
CA LEU A 543 3.50 31.40 7.66
C LEU A 543 4.46 30.73 8.64
N LYS A 544 4.27 30.93 9.96
CA LYS A 544 5.07 30.25 11.00
C LYS A 544 4.99 28.73 10.96
N GLY A 545 3.86 28.17 10.52
CA GLY A 545 3.71 26.73 10.31
C GLY A 545 4.55 26.25 9.13
N GLY A 546 4.57 27.01 8.04
CA GLY A 546 5.44 26.77 6.89
C GLY A 546 6.93 26.91 7.22
N GLU A 547 7.30 27.88 8.05
CA GLU A 547 8.68 28.07 8.53
C GLU A 547 9.13 26.89 9.39
N ARG A 548 8.29 26.46 10.33
CA ARG A 548 8.58 25.31 11.19
C ARG A 548 8.76 24.02 10.38
N LEU A 549 7.89 23.78 9.40
CA LEU A 549 8.02 22.64 8.49
C LEU A 549 9.27 22.76 7.62
N ASN A 550 9.60 23.96 7.11
CA ASN A 550 10.83 24.20 6.37
C ASN A 550 12.09 23.86 7.18
N ASP A 551 12.17 24.36 8.41
CA ASP A 551 13.29 24.12 9.31
C ASP A 551 13.46 22.63 9.67
N LEU A 552 12.36 21.90 9.81
CA LEU A 552 12.41 20.45 10.03
C LEU A 552 12.85 19.71 8.77
N LEU A 553 12.17 19.95 7.64
CA LEU A 553 12.29 19.11 6.44
C LEU A 553 13.51 19.44 5.57
N LEU A 554 13.93 20.70 5.53
CA LEU A 554 15.04 21.18 4.69
C LEU A 554 16.16 21.84 5.52
N GLY A 555 15.90 22.18 6.78
CA GLY A 555 16.91 22.74 7.68
C GLY A 555 18.20 21.92 7.80
N PRO A 556 18.16 20.57 7.87
CA PRO A 556 19.37 19.73 7.84
C PRO A 556 20.28 19.95 6.62
N PHE A 557 19.78 20.58 5.56
CA PHE A 557 20.43 20.74 4.27
C PHE A 557 20.68 22.20 3.86
N GLY A 558 20.37 23.16 4.73
CA GLY A 558 20.32 24.58 4.36
C GLY A 558 21.60 25.12 3.70
N GLY A 559 22.78 24.67 4.13
CA GLY A 559 24.06 25.08 3.56
C GLY A 559 24.34 24.53 2.15
N GLU A 560 23.85 23.33 1.83
CA GLU A 560 24.04 22.72 0.50
C GLU A 560 23.06 23.31 -0.53
N LEU A 561 21.81 23.56 -0.13
CA LEU A 561 20.79 24.14 -1.02
C LEU A 561 21.14 25.56 -1.49
N GLN A 562 21.97 26.29 -0.75
CA GLN A 562 22.40 27.65 -1.12
C GLN A 562 23.50 27.67 -2.22
N LYS A 563 24.06 26.52 -2.59
CA LYS A 563 25.19 26.43 -3.54
C LYS A 563 24.73 26.40 -5.02
N GLY A 564 23.96 27.40 -5.43
CA GLY A 564 23.54 27.57 -6.83
C GLY A 564 22.41 26.67 -7.30
N ILE A 565 21.77 25.92 -6.39
CA ILE A 565 20.58 25.12 -6.69
C ILE A 565 19.42 26.04 -7.10
N ARG A 566 18.75 25.67 -8.18
CA ARG A 566 17.56 26.34 -8.71
C ARG A 566 16.35 25.42 -8.79
N LYS A 567 16.57 24.10 -8.80
CA LYS A 567 15.51 23.09 -8.92
C LYS A 567 15.59 22.11 -7.75
N ILE A 568 14.46 21.81 -7.15
CA ILE A 568 14.33 20.79 -6.11
C ILE A 568 13.34 19.74 -6.60
N VAL A 569 13.82 18.52 -6.82
CA VAL A 569 13.00 17.34 -7.03
C VAL A 569 12.71 16.73 -5.67
N VAL A 570 11.44 16.65 -5.29
CA VAL A 570 11.01 16.11 -4.00
C VAL A 570 10.48 14.68 -4.22
N VAL A 571 11.00 13.74 -3.43
CA VAL A 571 10.48 12.38 -3.29
C VAL A 571 9.81 12.28 -1.92
N PRO A 572 8.52 12.64 -1.82
CA PRO A 572 7.81 12.61 -0.55
C PRO A 572 7.53 11.17 -0.09
N ASP A 573 7.20 11.03 1.19
CA ASP A 573 6.73 9.77 1.76
C ASP A 573 5.65 10.06 2.82
N GLY A 574 4.76 9.09 3.03
CA GLY A 574 3.61 9.22 3.93
C GLY A 574 2.85 10.54 3.76
N GLU A 575 2.60 11.25 4.86
CA GLU A 575 1.80 12.47 4.89
C GLU A 575 2.46 13.66 4.18
N LEU A 576 3.76 13.57 3.87
CA LEU A 576 4.43 14.61 3.09
C LEU A 576 4.00 14.59 1.62
N ILE A 577 3.33 13.53 1.16
CA ILE A 577 2.77 13.45 -0.21
C ILE A 577 1.75 14.58 -0.44
N ASP A 578 0.94 14.89 0.56
CA ASP A 578 -0.06 15.96 0.46
C ASP A 578 0.53 17.35 0.69
N LEU A 579 1.78 17.49 1.14
CA LEU A 579 2.40 18.77 1.47
C LEU A 579 2.90 19.47 0.20
N PRO A 580 2.35 20.63 -0.21
CA PRO A 580 2.96 21.43 -1.26
C PRO A 580 4.22 22.12 -0.70
N PHE A 581 5.39 21.51 -0.84
CA PHE A 581 6.69 22.03 -0.39
C PHE A 581 6.96 23.46 -0.88
N GLU A 582 6.42 23.83 -2.04
CA GLU A 582 6.54 25.18 -2.58
C GLU A 582 5.95 26.30 -1.66
N THR A 583 5.12 25.94 -0.69
CA THR A 583 4.49 26.84 0.29
C THR A 583 5.28 26.99 1.59
N LEU A 584 6.30 26.15 1.80
CA LEU A 584 7.21 26.31 2.92
C LEU A 584 7.92 27.66 2.79
N VAL A 585 8.24 28.28 3.92
CA VAL A 585 8.85 29.61 3.95
C VAL A 585 10.20 29.59 4.62
N ASP A 586 11.11 30.40 4.12
CA ASP A 586 12.38 30.66 4.78
C ASP A 586 12.21 31.60 6.00
N LYS A 587 13.32 31.88 6.68
CA LYS A 587 13.37 32.81 7.82
C LYS A 587 13.08 34.27 7.43
N ASP A 588 13.13 34.60 6.14
CA ASP A 588 12.78 35.93 5.62
C ASP A 588 11.28 36.02 5.26
N GLY A 589 10.51 34.94 5.45
CA GLY A 589 9.10 34.86 5.11
C GLY A 589 8.80 34.65 3.62
N ARG A 590 9.81 34.31 2.80
CA ARG A 590 9.66 34.02 1.37
C ARG A 590 9.32 32.56 1.14
N TYR A 591 8.38 32.30 0.25
CA TYR A 591 8.01 30.94 -0.14
C TYR A 591 9.14 30.27 -0.93
N LEU A 592 9.27 28.94 -0.78
CA LEU A 592 10.27 28.18 -1.55
C LEU A 592 10.08 28.30 -3.05
N VAL A 593 8.82 28.42 -3.53
CA VAL A 593 8.53 28.66 -4.96
C VAL A 593 9.18 29.93 -5.51
N GLU A 594 9.43 30.92 -4.66
CA GLU A 594 10.07 32.17 -5.06
C GLU A 594 11.58 31.98 -5.30
N LYS A 595 12.17 30.92 -4.75
CA LYS A 595 13.60 30.61 -4.90
C LYS A 595 13.85 29.47 -5.88
N TYR A 596 13.05 28.43 -5.82
CA TYR A 596 13.29 27.18 -6.53
C TYR A 596 12.11 26.83 -7.45
N GLU A 597 12.41 26.12 -8.53
CA GLU A 597 11.45 25.29 -9.25
C GLU A 597 11.30 23.96 -8.51
N LEU A 598 10.05 23.55 -8.23
CA LEU A 598 9.77 22.31 -7.51
C LEU A 598 8.98 21.34 -8.39
N SER A 599 9.32 20.05 -8.30
CA SER A 599 8.58 18.93 -8.88
C SER A 599 8.62 17.72 -7.97
N TYR A 600 7.61 16.87 -8.08
CA TYR A 600 7.41 15.71 -7.21
C TYR A 600 7.54 14.42 -8.00
N VAL A 601 8.17 13.40 -7.43
CA VAL A 601 8.29 12.08 -8.05
C VAL A 601 8.20 10.98 -7.00
N HIS A 602 7.95 9.73 -7.42
CA HIS A 602 7.86 8.58 -6.51
C HIS A 602 9.21 8.03 -6.09
N SER A 603 10.22 8.18 -6.95
CA SER A 603 11.61 7.82 -6.69
C SER A 603 12.52 8.50 -7.72
N ALA A 604 13.81 8.56 -7.44
CA ALA A 604 14.80 9.06 -8.39
C ALA A 604 14.86 8.17 -9.64
N SER A 605 14.82 6.86 -9.44
CA SER A 605 14.82 5.86 -10.51
C SER A 605 13.61 6.00 -11.43
N ALA A 606 12.41 6.20 -10.87
CA ALA A 606 11.19 6.42 -11.65
C ALA A 606 11.29 7.70 -12.49
N LEU A 607 11.90 8.77 -11.97
CA LEU A 607 12.11 9.99 -12.76
C LEU A 607 13.01 9.72 -13.97
N VAL A 608 14.10 8.97 -13.82
CA VAL A 608 14.97 8.58 -14.96
C VAL A 608 14.17 7.78 -15.99
N MET A 609 13.39 6.79 -15.56
CA MET A 609 12.55 5.99 -16.47
C MET A 609 11.55 6.86 -17.24
N LEU A 610 10.83 7.75 -16.53
CA LEU A 610 9.91 8.71 -17.16
C LEU A 610 10.64 9.66 -18.12
N GLN A 611 11.90 10.01 -17.84
CA GLN A 611 12.70 10.85 -18.73
C GLN A 611 13.16 10.14 -20.01
N GLU A 612 13.43 8.84 -19.93
CA GLU A 612 13.97 8.02 -21.02
C GLU A 612 12.88 7.45 -21.95
N ARG A 613 11.60 7.49 -21.53
CA ARG A 613 10.46 7.02 -22.33
C ARG A 613 10.44 7.57 -23.75
N ALA A 614 10.25 6.65 -24.70
CA ALA A 614 10.31 6.89 -26.13
C ALA A 614 9.21 7.84 -26.62
N ARG A 615 9.61 8.83 -27.41
CA ARG A 615 8.74 9.87 -27.99
C ARG A 615 8.29 9.56 -29.43
N LYS A 616 8.05 8.30 -29.80
CA LYS A 616 7.61 7.98 -31.18
C LYS A 616 6.19 8.53 -31.41
N ARG A 617 6.11 9.66 -32.13
CA ARG A 617 4.95 10.55 -32.31
C ARG A 617 4.40 10.48 -33.73
N THR A 618 3.09 10.65 -33.89
CA THR A 618 2.39 10.55 -35.17
C THR A 618 1.33 11.63 -35.44
N GLY A 619 0.99 12.52 -34.49
CA GLY A 619 -0.19 13.40 -34.62
C GLY A 619 -0.15 14.77 -33.92
N ASP A 620 -1.31 15.21 -33.40
CA ASP A 620 -1.63 16.56 -32.90
C ASP A 620 -0.85 16.97 -31.62
N ASP A 621 -0.53 18.25 -31.44
CA ASP A 621 0.20 18.71 -30.24
C ASP A 621 -0.69 18.80 -28.97
N LEU A 622 -1.99 19.10 -29.11
CA LEU A 622 -2.92 19.31 -27.99
C LEU A 622 -4.22 18.50 -28.12
N LEU A 623 -4.59 17.78 -27.07
CA LEU A 623 -5.97 17.38 -26.78
C LEU A 623 -6.47 18.18 -25.57
N ALA A 624 -7.52 18.97 -25.73
CA ALA A 624 -8.19 19.63 -24.61
C ALA A 624 -9.64 19.16 -24.50
N VAL A 625 -9.98 18.64 -23.32
CA VAL A 625 -11.29 18.11 -22.96
C VAL A 625 -11.88 19.00 -21.87
N GLY A 626 -13.06 19.54 -22.09
CA GLY A 626 -13.74 20.41 -21.12
C GLY A 626 -15.22 20.08 -20.98
N VAL A 627 -15.69 19.97 -19.74
CA VAL A 627 -17.09 19.70 -19.40
C VAL A 627 -17.58 20.82 -18.49
N SER A 628 -18.37 21.74 -19.05
CA SER A 628 -18.86 22.93 -18.34
C SER A 628 -20.08 22.63 -17.48
N GLN A 629 -20.90 21.68 -17.94
CA GLN A 629 -22.01 21.14 -17.18
C GLN A 629 -21.70 19.67 -16.93
N PRO A 630 -21.50 19.26 -15.68
CA PRO A 630 -21.40 17.84 -15.36
C PRO A 630 -22.67 17.14 -15.87
N PRO A 631 -22.60 15.84 -16.18
CA PRO A 631 -23.75 15.08 -16.63
C PRO A 631 -24.90 15.32 -15.65
N ARG A 632 -25.99 15.91 -16.15
CA ARG A 632 -27.20 16.10 -15.36
C ARG A 632 -27.89 14.75 -15.38
N PRO A 633 -28.08 14.10 -14.24
CA PRO A 633 -28.81 12.85 -14.24
C PRO A 633 -30.25 13.11 -14.72
N GLY A 634 -30.51 12.66 -15.94
CA GLY A 634 -31.64 13.08 -16.79
C GLY A 634 -32.76 12.06 -16.94
N SER A 635 -32.98 11.22 -15.93
CA SER A 635 -34.29 10.63 -15.68
C SER A 635 -34.72 11.03 -14.26
N SER A 636 -36.02 11.14 -14.00
CA SER A 636 -36.70 11.82 -12.88
C SER A 636 -36.36 11.38 -11.44
N VAL A 637 -35.11 11.03 -11.12
CA VAL A 637 -34.71 10.25 -9.94
C VAL A 637 -33.44 10.78 -9.26
N PHE A 638 -32.85 11.90 -9.69
CA PHE A 638 -31.64 12.44 -9.07
C PHE A 638 -31.79 13.95 -8.77
N GLN A 639 -32.24 14.27 -7.56
CA GLN A 639 -32.32 15.67 -7.10
C GLN A 639 -31.20 16.08 -6.13
N PHE A 640 -30.39 15.18 -5.57
CA PHE A 640 -29.31 15.58 -4.63
C PHE A 640 -28.10 14.62 -4.60
N SER A 641 -27.39 14.42 -5.72
CA SER A 641 -25.94 14.08 -5.62
C SER A 641 -25.20 15.33 -5.10
N PRO A 642 -23.96 15.29 -4.55
CA PRO A 642 -23.25 16.53 -4.24
C PRO A 642 -23.29 17.41 -5.49
N GLN A 643 -23.89 18.60 -5.37
CA GLN A 643 -24.15 19.45 -6.53
C GLN A 643 -22.79 19.86 -7.11
N PHE A 644 -22.29 19.10 -8.10
CA PHE A 644 -21.17 19.51 -8.91
C PHE A 644 -21.60 20.80 -9.59
N SER A 645 -21.07 21.91 -9.11
CA SER A 645 -21.41 23.21 -9.67
C SER A 645 -20.94 23.27 -11.11
N ASN A 646 -21.72 23.93 -11.97
CA ASN A 646 -21.28 24.23 -13.33
C ASN A 646 -19.92 24.93 -13.29
N LEU A 647 -18.98 24.42 -14.08
CA LEU A 647 -17.66 25.00 -14.25
C LEU A 647 -17.72 26.10 -15.33
N ARG A 648 -18.20 27.28 -14.92
CA ARG A 648 -18.55 28.39 -15.82
C ARG A 648 -17.36 28.93 -16.63
N ASN A 649 -16.12 28.70 -16.17
CA ASN A 649 -14.90 29.22 -16.77
C ASN A 649 -14.07 28.14 -17.50
N VAL A 650 -14.51 26.87 -17.56
CA VAL A 650 -13.85 25.81 -18.34
C VAL A 650 -13.65 26.22 -19.80
N SER A 651 -14.64 26.88 -20.40
CA SER A 651 -14.49 27.42 -21.76
C SER A 651 -13.36 28.44 -21.89
N SER A 652 -13.09 29.24 -20.85
CA SER A 652 -11.99 30.21 -20.86
C SER A 652 -10.64 29.53 -20.65
N GLU A 653 -10.61 28.50 -19.81
CA GLU A 653 -9.44 27.67 -19.55
C GLU A 653 -9.00 26.88 -20.79
N VAL A 654 -9.92 26.15 -21.43
CA VAL A 654 -9.64 25.40 -22.66
C VAL A 654 -9.21 26.34 -23.78
N LYS A 655 -9.81 27.54 -23.90
CA LYS A 655 -9.36 28.56 -24.86
C LYS A 655 -7.95 29.08 -24.55
N ALA A 656 -7.55 29.15 -23.29
CA ALA A 656 -6.20 29.56 -22.92
C ALA A 656 -5.18 28.50 -23.36
N ALA A 657 -5.49 27.22 -23.15
CA ALA A 657 -4.71 26.11 -23.69
C ALA A 657 -4.64 26.19 -25.21
N GLU A 658 -5.79 26.30 -25.89
CA GLU A 658 -5.89 26.33 -27.36
C GLU A 658 -5.04 27.45 -27.98
N ARG A 659 -5.05 28.66 -27.40
CA ARG A 659 -4.31 29.82 -27.91
C ARG A 659 -2.81 29.67 -27.84
N ALA A 660 -2.29 28.85 -26.93
CA ALA A 660 -0.87 28.60 -26.83
C ALA A 660 -0.32 27.84 -28.05
N PHE A 661 -1.16 27.08 -28.76
CA PHE A 661 -0.78 26.20 -29.88
C PHE A 661 -1.22 26.76 -31.23
N VAL A 662 -0.48 27.75 -31.73
CA VAL A 662 -0.83 28.52 -32.95
C VAL A 662 -0.50 27.76 -34.26
N GLY A 663 0.45 26.81 -34.25
CA GLY A 663 0.91 26.08 -35.45
C GLY A 663 0.86 24.54 -35.35
N GLY A 664 0.40 24.00 -34.23
CA GLY A 664 0.30 22.57 -33.96
C GLY A 664 -1.09 22.02 -34.24
N GLY A 665 -1.18 20.71 -34.51
CA GLY A 665 -2.46 20.01 -34.54
C GLY A 665 -3.17 20.11 -33.19
N LYS A 666 -4.49 20.31 -33.18
CA LYS A 666 -5.25 20.48 -31.95
C LYS A 666 -6.63 19.82 -32.04
N ARG A 667 -7.00 19.13 -30.97
CA ARG A 667 -8.33 18.55 -30.79
C ARG A 667 -8.99 19.11 -29.54
N ILE A 668 -10.13 19.76 -29.74
CA ILE A 668 -10.91 20.36 -28.65
C ILE A 668 -12.24 19.61 -28.53
N LEU A 669 -12.43 18.92 -27.42
CA LEU A 669 -13.66 18.22 -27.06
C LEU A 669 -14.33 18.98 -25.92
N MET A 670 -15.43 19.65 -26.21
CA MET A 670 -16.19 20.43 -25.23
C MET A 670 -17.61 19.90 -25.13
N ASP A 671 -18.09 19.76 -23.88
CA ASP A 671 -19.45 19.36 -23.54
C ASP A 671 -19.90 18.14 -24.37
N SER A 672 -20.90 18.25 -25.25
CA SER A 672 -21.41 17.14 -26.07
C SER A 672 -20.39 16.42 -26.98
N ARG A 673 -19.16 16.92 -27.09
CA ARG A 673 -18.06 16.24 -27.79
C ARG A 673 -17.08 15.53 -26.85
N ALA A 674 -17.16 15.81 -25.55
CA ALA A 674 -16.34 15.25 -24.48
C ALA A 674 -17.02 14.02 -23.85
N GLU A 675 -17.51 13.10 -24.67
CA GLU A 675 -18.14 11.86 -24.23
C GLU A 675 -17.11 10.73 -24.08
N GLU A 676 -17.33 9.84 -23.12
CA GLU A 676 -16.43 8.72 -22.82
C GLU A 676 -16.10 7.85 -24.04
N GLY A 677 -17.12 7.42 -24.78
CA GLY A 677 -16.91 6.63 -26.00
C GLY A 677 -16.12 7.39 -27.08
N ALA A 678 -16.24 8.73 -27.14
CA ALA A 678 -15.44 9.53 -28.07
C ALA A 678 -13.96 9.53 -27.67
N LEU A 679 -13.67 9.60 -26.36
CA LEU A 679 -12.32 9.54 -25.82
C LEU A 679 -11.69 8.15 -26.00
N LYS A 680 -12.44 7.06 -25.75
CA LYS A 680 -11.97 5.67 -25.94
C LYS A 680 -11.59 5.34 -27.39
N ARG A 681 -12.16 6.05 -28.37
CA ARG A 681 -11.85 5.88 -29.81
C ARG A 681 -10.64 6.70 -30.30
N LEU A 682 -10.07 7.57 -29.46
CA LEU A 682 -8.90 8.35 -29.84
C LEU A 682 -7.65 7.48 -29.91
N ASN A 683 -6.75 7.80 -30.83
CA ASN A 683 -5.37 7.35 -30.76
C ASN A 683 -4.60 8.27 -29.81
N TRP A 684 -4.46 7.85 -28.55
CA TRP A 684 -3.87 8.65 -27.47
C TRP A 684 -2.37 8.96 -27.66
N ARG A 685 -1.68 8.19 -28.49
CA ARG A 685 -0.27 8.41 -28.84
C ARG A 685 -0.04 9.66 -29.69
N ASP A 686 -1.10 10.19 -30.29
CA ASP A 686 -1.01 11.36 -31.15
C ASP A 686 -0.75 12.63 -30.35
N TYR A 687 -1.22 12.73 -29.09
CA TYR A 687 -1.25 13.97 -28.33
C TYR A 687 -0.04 14.16 -27.41
N ARG A 688 0.71 15.24 -27.63
CA ARG A 688 1.86 15.61 -26.79
C ARG A 688 1.44 16.19 -25.44
N ILE A 689 0.41 17.05 -25.43
CA ILE A 689 -0.19 17.61 -24.23
C ILE A 689 -1.67 17.25 -24.21
N ILE A 690 -2.13 16.74 -23.07
CA ILE A 690 -3.53 16.39 -22.83
C ILE A 690 -4.02 17.21 -21.65
N HIS A 691 -5.14 17.91 -21.81
CA HIS A 691 -5.70 18.78 -20.80
C HIS A 691 -7.15 18.40 -20.51
N PHE A 692 -7.44 18.09 -19.25
CA PHE A 692 -8.77 17.80 -18.73
C PHE A 692 -9.23 18.93 -17.81
N ALA A 693 -10.28 19.63 -18.20
CA ALA A 693 -10.98 20.64 -17.41
C ALA A 693 -12.40 20.13 -17.12
N VAL A 694 -12.49 19.22 -16.16
CA VAL A 694 -13.68 18.42 -15.82
C VAL A 694 -13.75 18.21 -14.31
N HIS A 695 -14.87 17.69 -13.79
CA HIS A 695 -14.92 17.25 -12.40
C HIS A 695 -14.18 15.92 -12.22
N GLY A 696 -13.48 15.76 -11.10
CA GLY A 696 -12.85 14.50 -10.71
C GLY A 696 -13.53 13.95 -9.45
N ILE A 697 -13.71 12.64 -9.42
CA ILE A 697 -14.12 11.89 -8.23
C ILE A 697 -12.90 11.12 -7.74
N PHE A 698 -12.54 11.34 -6.49
CA PHE A 698 -11.46 10.62 -5.82
C PHE A 698 -12.05 9.79 -4.69
N ASP A 699 -11.77 8.49 -4.72
CA ASP A 699 -12.09 7.54 -3.66
C ASP A 699 -10.76 7.12 -3.01
N ALA A 700 -10.53 7.57 -1.77
CA ALA A 700 -9.26 7.34 -1.07
C ALA A 700 -9.12 5.88 -0.60
N ASP A 701 -10.24 5.25 -0.28
CA ASP A 701 -10.30 3.88 0.23
C ASP A 701 -10.22 2.88 -0.93
N HIS A 702 -10.81 3.23 -2.08
CA HIS A 702 -10.79 2.41 -3.29
C HIS A 702 -10.33 3.24 -4.49
N TRP A 703 -9.03 3.53 -4.57
CA TRP A 703 -8.48 4.44 -5.58
C TRP A 703 -8.81 4.03 -7.03
N THR A 704 -8.98 2.74 -7.31
CA THR A 704 -9.39 2.20 -8.62
C THR A 704 -10.80 2.63 -9.05
N ARG A 705 -11.63 3.12 -8.12
CA ARG A 705 -12.94 3.72 -8.39
C ARG A 705 -12.87 5.21 -8.74
N SER A 706 -11.69 5.83 -8.64
CA SER A 706 -11.51 7.23 -9.01
C SER A 706 -11.76 7.44 -10.51
N SER A 707 -12.33 8.59 -10.86
CA SER A 707 -12.80 8.86 -12.22
C SER A 707 -12.82 10.34 -12.59
N LEU A 708 -12.79 10.60 -13.90
CA LEU A 708 -13.07 11.91 -14.49
C LEU A 708 -14.50 11.93 -15.05
N LEU A 709 -15.28 12.95 -14.69
CA LEU A 709 -16.67 13.09 -15.15
C LEU A 709 -16.73 13.72 -16.53
N LEU A 710 -17.18 12.93 -17.49
CA LEU A 710 -17.34 13.30 -18.89
C LEU A 710 -18.79 13.68 -19.21
N TRP A 711 -19.00 14.23 -20.40
CA TRP A 711 -20.35 14.56 -20.84
C TRP A 711 -21.18 13.30 -21.10
N GLN A 712 -22.44 13.35 -20.69
CA GLN A 712 -23.44 12.34 -21.01
C GLN A 712 -24.79 13.00 -21.26
N ASN A 713 -25.47 12.61 -22.33
CA ASN A 713 -26.82 13.07 -22.63
C ASN A 713 -27.69 11.89 -23.09
N GLY A 714 -28.59 11.43 -22.22
CA GLY A 714 -29.49 10.31 -22.49
C GLY A 714 -28.84 8.93 -22.30
N PRO A 715 -29.58 7.85 -22.62
CA PRO A 715 -29.07 6.48 -22.49
C PRO A 715 -27.91 6.24 -23.45
N SER A 716 -26.75 5.87 -22.90
CA SER A 716 -25.55 5.45 -23.64
C SER A 716 -25.10 4.10 -23.10
N ASP A 717 -24.36 3.33 -23.90
CA ASP A 717 -23.64 2.14 -23.42
C ASP A 717 -22.50 2.50 -22.46
N GLU A 718 -22.02 3.74 -22.54
CA GLU A 718 -21.01 4.33 -21.66
C GLU A 718 -21.68 5.14 -20.54
N ASP A 719 -21.03 5.21 -19.39
CA ASP A 719 -21.64 5.72 -18.17
C ASP A 719 -21.24 7.18 -17.86
N GLY A 720 -20.27 7.72 -18.58
CA GLY A 720 -19.79 9.10 -18.42
C GLY A 720 -18.70 9.26 -17.37
N TYR A 721 -18.19 8.16 -16.81
CA TYR A 721 -17.12 8.14 -15.82
C TYR A 721 -15.89 7.53 -16.47
N LEU A 722 -14.88 8.34 -16.78
CA LEU A 722 -13.60 7.82 -17.25
C LEU A 722 -12.78 7.35 -16.05
N GLN A 723 -12.88 6.06 -15.72
CA GLN A 723 -12.30 5.48 -14.50
C GLN A 723 -10.83 5.10 -14.69
N VAL A 724 -10.12 4.86 -13.58
CA VAL A 724 -8.72 4.36 -13.58
C VAL A 724 -8.54 3.18 -14.53
N ARG A 725 -9.49 2.25 -14.50
CA ARG A 725 -9.54 1.04 -15.32
C ARG A 725 -9.78 1.28 -16.82
N ASP A 726 -10.40 2.40 -17.19
CA ASP A 726 -10.49 2.84 -18.58
C ASP A 726 -9.23 3.60 -19.02
N ILE A 727 -8.53 4.26 -18.07
CA ILE A 727 -7.33 5.05 -18.35
C ILE A 727 -6.07 4.18 -18.45
N PHE A 728 -5.94 3.14 -17.62
CA PHE A 728 -4.78 2.23 -17.62
C PHE A 728 -4.41 1.71 -19.02
N PRO A 729 -5.35 1.20 -19.85
CA PRO A 729 -5.03 0.71 -21.19
C PRO A 729 -4.84 1.82 -22.24
N LEU A 730 -5.03 3.11 -21.90
CA LEU A 730 -4.79 4.20 -22.84
C LEU A 730 -3.29 4.30 -23.08
N ASN A 731 -2.80 3.83 -24.22
CA ASN A 731 -1.39 3.90 -24.59
C ASN A 731 -1.00 5.35 -24.93
N LEU A 732 -0.58 6.13 -23.93
CA LEU A 732 -0.16 7.54 -24.05
C LEU A 732 1.31 7.64 -24.50
N ALA A 733 1.62 8.72 -25.20
CA ALA A 733 2.99 9.13 -25.51
C ALA A 733 3.20 10.64 -25.21
N SER A 734 2.53 11.13 -24.16
CA SER A 734 2.44 12.55 -23.83
C SER A 734 3.59 13.03 -22.93
N ASP A 735 4.03 14.27 -23.15
CA ASP A 735 4.99 14.93 -22.26
C ASP A 735 4.31 15.43 -20.98
N LEU A 736 3.02 15.79 -21.08
CA LEU A 736 2.23 16.35 -19.98
C LEU A 736 0.74 15.99 -20.09
N VAL A 737 0.17 15.51 -18.99
CA VAL A 737 -1.27 15.54 -18.73
C VAL A 737 -1.58 16.62 -17.71
N VAL A 738 -2.57 17.48 -17.98
CA VAL A 738 -3.06 18.49 -17.04
C VAL A 738 -4.43 18.08 -16.54
N LEU A 739 -4.53 17.75 -15.25
CA LEU A 739 -5.77 17.42 -14.56
C LEU A 739 -6.25 18.65 -13.79
N SER A 740 -7.01 19.49 -14.48
CA SER A 740 -7.78 20.59 -13.87
C SER A 740 -9.12 20.06 -13.35
N ALA A 741 -9.02 19.04 -12.51
CA ALA A 741 -10.13 18.35 -11.90
C ALA A 741 -9.88 18.30 -10.40
N CYS A 742 -10.88 18.69 -9.61
CA CYS A 742 -10.77 18.84 -8.17
C CYS A 742 -10.29 17.55 -7.49
N GLN A 743 -9.41 17.67 -6.48
CA GLN A 743 -8.94 16.56 -5.63
C GLN A 743 -8.17 15.44 -6.35
N THR A 744 -7.60 15.70 -7.53
CA THR A 744 -6.88 14.69 -8.32
C THR A 744 -5.48 14.35 -7.81
N ALA A 745 -4.94 15.13 -6.86
CA ALA A 745 -3.63 14.90 -6.27
C ALA A 745 -3.67 14.27 -4.87
N LYS A 746 -4.84 14.09 -4.25
CA LYS A 746 -4.90 13.37 -2.96
C LYS A 746 -4.43 11.94 -3.19
N ALA A 747 -3.52 11.46 -2.35
CA ALA A 747 -3.05 10.10 -2.41
C ALA A 747 -3.68 9.25 -1.31
N GLY A 748 -3.96 7.98 -1.59
CA GLY A 748 -4.17 6.99 -0.54
C GLY A 748 -2.85 6.73 0.17
N LEU A 749 -2.84 6.84 1.50
CA LEU A 749 -1.63 6.60 2.30
C LEU A 749 -1.47 5.09 2.53
N HIS A 750 -0.51 4.47 1.83
CA HIS A 750 -0.13 3.07 2.08
C HIS A 750 1.37 3.01 2.38
N ALA A 751 1.74 2.50 3.56
CA ALA A 751 3.13 2.39 3.97
C ALA A 751 3.92 1.48 3.02
N GLY A 752 5.09 1.93 2.53
CA GLY A 752 6.01 1.10 1.73
C GLY A 752 5.61 0.83 0.27
N GLU A 753 4.48 1.37 -0.21
CA GLU A 753 4.04 1.21 -1.61
C GLU A 753 4.11 2.50 -2.44
N GLY A 754 4.44 3.63 -1.81
CA GLY A 754 4.47 4.95 -2.47
C GLY A 754 3.08 5.56 -2.63
N MET A 755 2.96 6.66 -3.39
CA MET A 755 1.66 7.33 -3.55
C MET A 755 0.74 6.48 -4.44
N THR A 756 -0.54 6.33 -4.09
CA THR A 756 -1.59 5.82 -4.99
C THR A 756 -2.61 6.93 -5.25
N GLY A 757 -2.93 7.22 -6.52
CA GLY A 757 -3.87 8.30 -6.85
C GLY A 757 -4.17 8.39 -8.35
N LEU A 758 -5.24 9.13 -8.71
CA LEU A 758 -5.68 9.31 -10.10
C LEU A 758 -4.59 9.96 -10.97
N SER A 759 -3.61 10.65 -10.40
CA SER A 759 -2.46 11.18 -11.15
C SER A 759 -1.55 10.09 -11.71
N ASN A 760 -1.31 9.01 -10.95
CA ASN A 760 -0.38 7.96 -11.32
C ASN A 760 -0.85 7.16 -12.53
N ILE A 761 -2.17 7.01 -12.69
CA ILE A 761 -2.72 6.22 -13.79
C ILE A 761 -2.30 6.80 -15.14
N PHE A 762 -2.16 8.11 -15.26
CA PHE A 762 -1.67 8.77 -16.47
C PHE A 762 -0.16 8.59 -16.65
N LEU A 763 0.61 8.49 -15.57
CA LEU A 763 2.02 8.09 -15.66
C LEU A 763 2.13 6.64 -16.12
N PHE A 764 1.38 5.70 -15.54
CA PHE A 764 1.37 4.29 -15.97
C PHE A 764 0.94 4.14 -17.43
N ALA A 765 -0.14 4.82 -17.83
CA ALA A 765 -0.65 4.87 -19.20
C ALA A 765 0.35 5.44 -20.22
N GLY A 766 1.43 6.12 -19.79
CA GLY A 766 2.55 6.49 -20.68
C GLY A 766 2.91 7.98 -20.68
N SER A 767 2.26 8.80 -19.86
CA SER A 767 2.66 10.20 -19.70
C SER A 767 3.97 10.32 -18.92
N ARG A 768 4.76 11.36 -19.21
CA ARG A 768 6.02 11.65 -18.50
C ARG A 768 5.82 12.52 -17.27
N SER A 769 4.73 13.28 -17.24
CA SER A 769 4.44 14.25 -16.18
C SER A 769 2.95 14.54 -16.11
N VAL A 770 2.46 14.83 -14.90
CA VAL A 770 1.07 15.19 -14.66
C VAL A 770 1.02 16.45 -13.79
N LEU A 771 0.32 17.48 -14.26
CA LEU A 771 -0.02 18.67 -13.47
C LEU A 771 -1.40 18.47 -12.86
N VAL A 772 -1.51 18.45 -11.53
CA VAL A 772 -2.73 18.09 -10.80
C VAL A 772 -3.18 19.17 -9.85
N SER A 773 -4.47 19.17 -9.50
CA SER A 773 -5.02 20.02 -8.43
C SER A 773 -5.25 19.24 -7.12
N GLN A 774 -4.68 19.71 -6.01
CA GLN A 774 -4.70 19.04 -4.69
C GLN A 774 -6.05 19.20 -3.96
N TRP A 775 -6.71 20.35 -4.11
CA TRP A 775 -8.00 20.62 -3.48
C TRP A 775 -8.92 21.37 -4.43
N ASN A 776 -10.18 21.53 -4.03
CA ASN A 776 -11.17 22.26 -4.80
C ASN A 776 -10.85 23.77 -4.75
N ILE A 777 -10.64 24.38 -5.91
CA ILE A 777 -10.34 25.82 -6.06
C ILE A 777 -11.46 26.47 -6.86
N ASN A 778 -11.64 27.77 -6.67
CA ASN A 778 -12.56 28.53 -7.51
C ASN A 778 -12.17 28.47 -8.99
N ASP A 779 -13.11 28.04 -9.83
CA ASP A 779 -13.01 27.91 -11.29
C ASP A 779 -12.46 29.17 -12.00
N ARG A 780 -12.73 30.39 -11.48
CA ARG A 780 -12.14 31.63 -12.04
C ARG A 780 -10.63 31.73 -11.79
N SER A 781 -10.16 31.41 -10.60
CA SER A 781 -8.71 31.42 -10.31
C SER A 781 -7.96 30.35 -11.10
N THR A 782 -8.57 29.19 -11.29
CA THR A 782 -8.03 28.11 -12.14
C THR A 782 -7.81 28.57 -13.57
N ALA A 783 -8.81 29.20 -14.20
CA ALA A 783 -8.66 29.74 -15.55
C ALA A 783 -7.54 30.80 -15.65
N VAL A 784 -7.35 31.63 -14.62
CA VAL A 784 -6.26 32.62 -14.57
C VAL A 784 -4.89 31.93 -14.45
N PHE A 785 -4.77 30.93 -13.57
CA PHE A 785 -3.56 30.13 -13.42
C PHE A 785 -3.19 29.43 -14.73
N MET A 786 -4.15 28.74 -15.36
CA MET A 786 -3.95 28.00 -16.61
C MET A 786 -3.54 28.91 -17.75
N ARG A 787 -4.13 30.11 -17.84
CA ARG A 787 -3.66 31.11 -18.80
C ARG A 787 -2.18 31.47 -18.57
N HIS A 788 -1.78 31.79 -17.34
CA HIS A 788 -0.39 32.10 -17.05
C HIS A 788 0.56 30.93 -17.32
N PHE A 789 0.11 29.71 -17.04
CA PHE A 789 0.84 28.49 -17.31
C PHE A 789 1.06 28.27 -18.82
N TYR A 790 -0.01 28.30 -19.61
CA TYR A 790 0.06 28.10 -21.06
C TYR A 790 0.74 29.26 -21.81
N ASP A 791 0.57 30.51 -21.38
CA ASP A 791 1.35 31.65 -21.90
C ASP A 791 2.85 31.42 -21.67
N SER A 792 3.22 30.96 -20.47
CA SER A 792 4.62 30.71 -20.11
C SER A 792 5.24 29.55 -20.90
N LEU A 793 4.43 28.52 -21.18
CA LEU A 793 4.78 27.43 -22.07
C LEU A 793 4.92 27.91 -23.54
N ALA A 794 4.06 28.82 -24.00
CA ALA A 794 4.12 29.45 -25.33
C ALA A 794 5.40 30.27 -25.52
N ASP A 795 5.89 30.90 -24.45
CA ASP A 795 7.18 31.60 -24.39
C ASP A 795 8.40 30.66 -24.45
N GLY A 796 8.20 29.34 -24.57
CA GLY A 796 9.27 28.35 -24.69
C GLY A 796 9.91 27.92 -23.35
N ARG A 797 9.26 28.20 -22.21
CA ARG A 797 9.74 27.72 -20.92
C ARG A 797 9.45 26.22 -20.75
N ALA A 798 10.34 25.53 -20.03
CA ALA A 798 10.10 24.16 -19.59
C ALA A 798 8.88 24.08 -18.66
N ILE A 799 8.30 22.88 -18.52
CA ILE A 799 7.04 22.65 -17.79
C ILE A 799 7.15 23.14 -16.34
N GLY A 800 8.18 22.74 -15.60
CA GLY A 800 8.34 23.16 -14.20
C GLY A 800 8.52 24.67 -14.07
N ALA A 801 9.32 25.28 -14.93
CA ALA A 801 9.48 26.74 -14.99
C ALA A 801 8.17 27.47 -15.32
N ALA A 802 7.33 26.89 -16.19
CA ALA A 802 6.01 27.43 -16.51
C ALA A 802 5.04 27.36 -15.33
N VAL A 803 5.01 26.25 -14.60
CA VAL A 803 4.23 26.10 -13.35
C VAL A 803 4.69 27.14 -12.32
N ARG A 804 6.01 27.24 -12.09
CA ARG A 804 6.58 28.24 -11.16
C ARG A 804 6.19 29.65 -11.58
N GLN A 805 6.33 30.01 -12.85
CA GLN A 805 5.99 31.34 -13.34
C GLN A 805 4.49 31.66 -13.15
N ALA A 806 3.61 30.69 -13.36
CA ALA A 806 2.18 30.85 -13.10
C ALA A 806 1.93 31.13 -11.61
N LYS A 807 2.55 30.36 -10.70
CA LYS A 807 2.47 30.60 -9.24
C LYS A 807 2.98 31.99 -8.86
N MET A 808 4.13 32.41 -9.39
CA MET A 808 4.69 33.75 -9.14
C MET A 808 3.75 34.88 -9.59
N ARG A 809 3.10 34.74 -10.77
CA ARG A 809 2.11 35.72 -11.24
C ARG A 809 0.87 35.74 -10.35
N MET A 810 0.44 34.60 -9.81
CA MET A 810 -0.66 34.53 -8.85
C MET A 810 -0.32 35.22 -7.53
N ILE A 811 0.88 34.95 -6.99
CA ILE A 811 1.44 35.61 -5.79
C ILE A 811 1.44 37.13 -5.94
N GLY A 812 1.84 37.65 -7.10
CA GLY A 812 1.83 39.09 -7.41
C GLY A 812 0.46 39.71 -7.69
N SER A 813 -0.65 38.99 -7.47
CA SER A 813 -2.00 39.43 -7.85
C SER A 813 -2.99 39.43 -6.68
N ARG A 814 -4.28 39.60 -6.97
CA ARG A 814 -5.36 39.40 -5.98
C ARG A 814 -5.48 37.95 -5.50
N TYR A 815 -4.83 37.00 -6.18
CA TYR A 815 -4.80 35.58 -5.84
C TYR A 815 -3.53 35.19 -5.04
N ARG A 816 -2.97 36.14 -4.26
CA ARG A 816 -1.72 35.93 -3.52
C ARG A 816 -1.77 34.83 -2.45
N HIS A 817 -2.97 34.57 -1.92
CA HIS A 817 -3.17 33.57 -0.88
C HIS A 817 -2.83 32.16 -1.41
N PRO A 818 -2.03 31.35 -0.68
CA PRO A 818 -1.60 30.01 -1.12
C PRO A 818 -2.71 29.10 -1.62
N PHE A 819 -3.91 29.19 -1.02
CA PHE A 819 -5.12 28.51 -1.48
C PHE A 819 -5.31 28.49 -3.01
N TYR A 820 -4.95 29.58 -3.71
CA TYR A 820 -5.17 29.71 -5.15
C TYR A 820 -4.06 29.13 -6.02
N TRP A 821 -2.80 29.19 -5.59
CA TRP A 821 -1.65 28.85 -6.43
C TRP A 821 -0.91 27.58 -5.98
N ALA A 822 -0.95 27.25 -4.69
CA ALA A 822 -0.31 26.07 -4.12
C ALA A 822 -1.11 24.78 -4.38
N ALA A 823 -2.34 24.92 -4.83
CA ALA A 823 -3.18 23.79 -5.17
C ALA A 823 -2.66 23.00 -6.37
N PHE A 824 -1.79 23.57 -7.21
CA PHE A 824 -1.29 22.91 -8.42
C PHE A 824 0.09 22.29 -8.18
N SER A 825 0.22 20.98 -8.34
CA SER A 825 1.49 20.25 -8.20
C SER A 825 1.87 19.54 -9.48
N LEU A 826 3.16 19.56 -9.81
CA LEU A 826 3.72 18.87 -10.97
C LEU A 826 4.37 17.56 -10.50
N ILE A 827 3.84 16.44 -10.96
CA ILE A 827 4.36 15.10 -10.69
C ILE A 827 5.08 14.59 -11.94
N GLY A 828 6.29 14.04 -11.81
CA GLY A 828 7.09 13.52 -12.92
C GLY A 828 8.10 14.52 -13.47
N CYS A 829 8.32 14.52 -14.78
CA CYS A 829 9.38 15.32 -15.40
C CYS A 829 9.08 16.83 -15.38
N SER A 830 9.93 17.62 -14.71
CA SER A 830 9.90 19.09 -14.79
C SER A 830 10.61 19.62 -16.03
N SER A 831 11.68 18.94 -16.43
CA SER A 831 12.53 19.25 -17.57
C SER A 831 12.03 18.56 -18.84
N GLY A 832 11.41 19.35 -19.72
CA GLY A 832 11.15 18.97 -21.10
C GLY A 832 11.28 20.23 -21.93
N GLY A 833 12.28 20.28 -22.83
CA GLY A 833 12.45 21.39 -23.76
C GLY A 833 11.19 21.51 -24.62
N TYR A 834 10.31 22.40 -24.20
CA TYR A 834 9.03 22.65 -24.82
C TYR A 834 9.11 24.02 -25.47
N SER A 835 9.14 24.03 -26.79
CA SER A 835 8.89 25.22 -27.58
C SER A 835 7.66 24.94 -28.43
N ILE A 836 6.53 25.59 -28.12
CA ILE A 836 5.31 25.50 -28.95
C ILE A 836 5.53 26.16 -30.30
N SER A 837 6.45 27.12 -30.34
CA SER A 837 6.75 27.92 -31.51
C SER A 837 7.67 27.21 -32.51
N ASN A 838 8.42 26.17 -32.12
CA ASN A 838 9.27 25.42 -33.04
C ASN A 838 9.42 23.92 -32.69
N PRO A 839 8.47 23.05 -33.09
CA PRO A 839 8.47 21.62 -32.74
C PRO A 839 9.70 20.84 -33.22
N ARG A 840 10.35 21.28 -34.33
CA ARG A 840 11.44 20.55 -35.00
C ARG A 840 12.82 20.75 -34.37
N GLU A 841 13.09 21.87 -33.69
CA GLU A 841 14.36 22.10 -32.98
C GLU A 841 14.43 21.38 -31.63
N ALA A 842 13.29 21.15 -30.98
CA ALA A 842 13.21 20.42 -29.71
C ALA A 842 13.62 18.94 -29.85
N GLU A 843 13.38 18.33 -31.02
CA GLU A 843 13.83 16.97 -31.33
C GLU A 843 15.35 16.87 -31.49
N ALA A 844 15.99 17.87 -32.10
CA ALA A 844 17.44 17.90 -32.31
C ALA A 844 18.22 18.00 -30.99
N SER A 845 17.76 18.84 -30.06
CA SER A 845 18.35 18.99 -28.73
C SER A 845 18.24 17.70 -27.90
N SER A 846 17.13 16.96 -28.04
CA SER A 846 16.92 15.68 -27.34
C SER A 846 17.77 14.52 -27.87
N ARG A 847 18.10 14.51 -29.18
CA ARG A 847 19.01 13.50 -29.80
C ARG A 847 20.47 13.69 -29.40
N SER A 848 20.89 14.91 -29.05
CA SER A 848 22.25 15.17 -28.55
C SER A 848 22.51 14.57 -27.16
N LEU A 849 21.45 14.44 -26.35
CA LEU A 849 21.51 13.80 -25.02
C LEU A 849 21.42 12.27 -25.12
N SER A 850 20.61 11.72 -26.03
CA SER A 850 20.48 10.25 -26.20
C SER A 850 21.69 9.61 -26.90
N SER A 851 22.38 10.32 -27.79
CA SER A 851 23.55 9.79 -28.51
C SER A 851 24.80 9.64 -27.64
N ARG A 852 24.90 10.36 -26.51
CA ARG A 852 25.99 10.17 -25.53
C ARG A 852 25.78 8.98 -24.60
N ALA A 853 24.57 8.43 -24.50
CA ALA A 853 24.25 7.30 -23.62
C ALA A 853 24.44 5.92 -24.28
N ILE A 854 24.55 5.84 -25.61
CA ILE A 854 24.52 4.55 -26.35
C ILE A 854 25.93 3.95 -26.59
N THR A 855 27.01 4.60 -26.12
CA THR A 855 28.38 4.10 -26.35
C THR A 855 29.08 3.58 -25.09
N VAL A 856 28.39 2.90 -24.17
CA VAL A 856 29.05 1.99 -23.20
C VAL A 856 28.07 0.89 -22.79
N GLN A 857 27.81 -0.07 -23.67
CA GLN A 857 27.49 -1.45 -23.28
C GLN A 857 27.68 -2.34 -24.51
N ARG A 858 28.89 -2.89 -24.62
CA ARG A 858 29.16 -4.15 -25.29
C ARG A 858 29.85 -5.05 -24.30
#